data_AF-A0A398CN77-F1
#
_entry.id   AF-A0A398CN77-F1
#
_cell.length_a   1.000
_cell.length_b   1.000
_cell.length_c   1.000
_cell.angle_alpha   90.00
_cell.angle_beta   90.00
_cell.angle_gamma   90.00
#
_symmetry.space_group_name_H-M   'P 1'
#
loop_
_entity.id
_entity.type
_entity.pdbx_description
1 polymer ?
#
loop_
_entity_poly.entity_id
_entity_poly.type
_entity_poly.pdbx_seq_one_letter_code
_entity_poly.pdbx_strand_id
1 'polypeptide(L)'
;MIRNVKKTFFSSILAIAMFLAFSGGSVQAAVNIQGLEGVLNNIASKQNNENQKPFLADRNSTEELIDPITGSLTLKQTDIVLPGKDGLDLSIARIYNSSMSEGATKKVTVTSSSSSSTTYSTLGWYVEVTRCYPGSTCSTFYLGPYTSESAAWLVENDYNYSTTNTSYIDFASRFYGQVQTTYSTYTVKTSNIPDKNNYLRSRYDLGTGWFLAFPSVQKEKYSGKTYLTFHDGTGASYSVEFTPDTSDSNLANYEGKDAEFRQIQTNDPVYGFNNSQVSAAYVFVSSDKRRTYFADDGRLVGIQDRFGNQITFKHTNRTVFGNTYPFISEIIDSVGRTVTFTYEDTINATNFNGENIDVLVKDPDNPSHTVSVRYIKDRRNVALLDSNDNVIETFFIPTLWQVVDRAGLVNSFSYQSPSQKVRFMFHTKSLNPSAYTFAILLAEARYPHSRSMYEYGATIRNLGPDGATDAYRVARRYDEVRRYNPNTATSYYTGNDPASNAKINDTSYAYTNDLTGYPTYSSTEVLPTSYLFSSEYMLGSGQKVKRTYNKKMQMVTAEVTTSSNEKKRVTYQEFDSNFKTKPTKLKIEDITSGGTAYNTQYIGQTYTDWGGLQSITQPLTSTQYQNAATKALYTTSFTYEPTYKMLTQKQWYQKAATLLTESYTFDTLGRILTYTNAANETTQYVYAQGPEGFRIEVTKPLENNKQAKSVRIYGPDGKFAFPTISKEYYTDSNNNLVESTSTKTYDLLLGLVRTDTNSEGATTTYSYDDLGRVTSIALPAYTGEDGNDYTMTQKYQYFPYRYSNYYDANNTQIINTVLESYIELQKVGESFGTTYNLQNQIYDGFGNPRQVQTYDDDNGWAITDYRYDKVNRPIYVKDAESNVATYSYDPWESWRKLSMLTGI
;
A
#
# COMPACT_ATOMS: atom_id res chain seq x y z
N MET A 1 15.82 21.42 -40.29
CA MET A 1 16.26 22.37 -39.25
C MET A 1 14.99 22.88 -38.59
N ILE A 2 14.63 22.72 -37.32
CA ILE A 2 15.22 22.31 -36.04
C ILE A 2 14.01 21.73 -35.25
N ARG A 3 13.92 20.42 -35.00
CA ARG A 3 14.18 19.73 -33.71
C ARG A 3 13.64 20.42 -32.44
N ASN A 4 12.77 19.70 -31.73
CA ASN A 4 12.40 19.75 -30.31
C ASN A 4 11.38 20.82 -29.84
N VAL A 5 10.18 20.37 -29.44
CA VAL A 5 9.57 20.65 -28.11
C VAL A 5 8.67 19.45 -27.72
N LYS A 6 8.88 18.93 -26.50
CA LYS A 6 8.07 17.93 -25.78
C LYS A 6 7.04 18.66 -24.91
N LYS A 7 5.88 18.00 -24.62
CA LYS A 7 4.99 18.16 -23.44
C LYS A 7 4.39 19.57 -23.27
N THR A 8 3.09 19.81 -23.09
CA THR A 8 2.19 19.35 -22.03
C THR A 8 0.83 20.00 -22.34
N PHE A 9 -0.31 19.31 -22.22
CA PHE A 9 -1.55 19.82 -21.60
C PHE A 9 -2.65 18.75 -21.69
N PHE A 10 -3.10 18.27 -20.53
CA PHE A 10 -4.31 17.47 -20.35
C PHE A 10 -5.41 18.44 -19.90
N SER A 11 -6.46 18.58 -20.70
CA SER A 11 -7.76 19.10 -20.27
C SER A 11 -8.80 18.74 -21.33
N SER A 12 -9.54 17.68 -21.03
CA SER A 12 -10.98 17.50 -21.31
C SER A 12 -11.61 18.37 -22.40
N ILE A 13 -11.79 17.78 -23.60
CA ILE A 13 -12.97 18.01 -24.45
C ILE A 13 -13.40 16.65 -25.03
N LEU A 14 -14.60 16.25 -24.64
CA LEU A 14 -15.40 15.18 -25.21
C LEU A 14 -16.11 15.73 -26.46
N ALA A 15 -16.25 14.88 -27.48
CA ALA A 15 -17.09 15.02 -28.68
C ALA A 15 -16.59 15.98 -29.79
N ILE A 16 -16.29 15.42 -30.96
CA ILE A 16 -17.03 15.57 -32.23
C ILE A 16 -16.22 14.88 -33.32
N ALA A 17 -16.71 13.72 -33.78
CA ALA A 17 -16.38 13.16 -35.09
C ALA A 17 -17.47 12.14 -35.47
N MET A 18 -18.68 12.64 -35.74
CA MET A 18 -19.68 11.94 -36.53
C MET A 18 -20.24 12.94 -37.55
N PHE A 19 -20.54 12.42 -38.74
CA PHE A 19 -20.89 13.08 -40.00
C PHE A 19 -19.72 13.52 -40.89
N LEU A 20 -19.48 12.72 -41.95
CA LEU A 20 -19.62 13.17 -43.34
C LEU A 20 -19.81 11.97 -44.29
N ALA A 21 -21.03 11.89 -44.81
CA ALA A 21 -21.47 11.55 -46.18
C ALA A 21 -20.95 10.30 -46.93
N PHE A 22 -21.93 9.48 -47.32
CA PHE A 22 -21.95 8.62 -48.50
C PHE A 22 -21.57 9.39 -49.78
N SER A 23 -20.73 8.80 -50.64
CA SER A 23 -20.89 8.86 -52.09
C SER A 23 -20.25 7.63 -52.74
N GLY A 24 -21.00 7.00 -53.65
CA GLY A 24 -20.55 5.85 -54.42
C GLY A 24 -19.59 6.24 -55.54
N GLY A 25 -18.63 5.36 -55.80
CA GLY A 25 -17.71 5.45 -56.92
C GLY A 25 -16.71 4.29 -56.89
N SER A 26 -16.97 3.27 -57.71
CA SER A 26 -16.09 2.12 -57.91
C SER A 26 -14.80 2.56 -58.61
N VAL A 27 -13.68 2.63 -57.87
CA VAL A 27 -12.32 2.64 -58.42
C VAL A 27 -11.43 1.86 -57.44
N GLN A 28 -10.69 0.86 -57.94
CA GLN A 28 -9.73 0.09 -57.16
C GLN A 28 -8.76 1.05 -56.45
N ALA A 29 -8.86 1.14 -55.12
CA ALA A 29 -8.06 2.06 -54.32
C ALA A 29 -6.82 1.33 -53.77
N ALA A 30 -5.65 1.87 -54.10
CA ALA A 30 -4.43 1.57 -53.37
C ALA A 30 -4.67 1.80 -51.87
N VAL A 31 -4.15 0.88 -51.04
CA VAL A 31 -4.25 0.96 -49.57
C VAL A 31 -3.79 2.34 -49.13
N ASN A 32 -4.70 3.15 -48.56
CA ASN A 32 -4.37 4.44 -47.98
C ASN A 32 -3.53 4.19 -46.72
N ILE A 33 -2.21 4.21 -46.88
CA ILE A 33 -1.24 3.91 -45.82
C ILE A 33 -1.41 4.87 -44.63
N GLN A 34 -1.81 6.13 -44.87
CA GLN A 34 -2.06 7.11 -43.80
C GLN A 34 -3.38 6.84 -43.05
N GLY A 35 -4.42 6.38 -43.76
CA GLY A 35 -5.66 5.90 -43.15
C GLY A 35 -5.44 4.64 -42.32
N LEU A 36 -4.66 3.69 -42.83
CA LEU A 36 -4.25 2.49 -42.12
C LEU A 36 -3.40 2.84 -40.89
N GLU A 37 -2.46 3.78 -40.98
CA GLU A 37 -1.70 4.31 -39.84
C GLU A 37 -2.61 4.98 -38.79
N GLY A 38 -3.61 5.75 -39.21
CA GLY A 38 -4.58 6.36 -38.31
C GLY A 38 -5.41 5.33 -37.55
N VAL A 39 -5.92 4.31 -38.25
CA VAL A 39 -6.66 3.18 -37.66
C VAL A 39 -5.75 2.36 -36.73
N LEU A 40 -4.52 2.07 -37.15
CA LEU A 40 -3.50 1.35 -36.38
C LEU A 40 -3.15 2.04 -35.06
N ASN A 41 -2.89 3.35 -35.12
CA ASN A 41 -2.59 4.15 -33.94
C ASN A 41 -3.78 4.21 -32.98
N ASN A 42 -5.02 4.17 -33.50
CA ASN A 42 -6.23 4.19 -32.68
C ASN A 42 -6.57 2.82 -32.07
N ILE A 43 -6.33 1.70 -32.78
CA ILE A 43 -6.56 0.34 -32.27
C ILE A 43 -5.55 -0.01 -31.16
N ALA A 44 -4.26 0.24 -31.39
CA ALA A 44 -3.22 -0.04 -30.40
C ALA A 44 -3.37 0.84 -29.14
N SER A 45 -3.80 2.10 -29.29
CA SER A 45 -4.07 2.98 -28.15
C SER A 45 -5.36 2.61 -27.42
N LYS A 46 -6.47 2.31 -28.12
CA LYS A 46 -7.71 1.83 -27.49
C LYS A 46 -7.47 0.55 -26.70
N GLN A 47 -6.77 -0.45 -27.24
CA GLN A 47 -6.46 -1.67 -26.49
C GLN A 47 -5.70 -1.42 -25.19
N ASN A 48 -4.65 -0.61 -25.24
CA ASN A 48 -3.86 -0.33 -24.06
C ASN A 48 -4.63 0.53 -23.05
N ASN A 49 -5.50 1.43 -23.52
CA ASN A 49 -6.34 2.28 -22.67
C ASN A 49 -7.57 1.54 -22.12
N GLU A 50 -8.02 0.48 -22.78
CA GLU A 50 -9.17 -0.33 -22.38
C GLU A 50 -8.79 -1.56 -21.54
N ASN A 51 -7.52 -1.94 -21.48
CA ASN A 51 -7.05 -3.02 -20.62
C ASN A 51 -6.97 -2.61 -19.15
N GLN A 52 -7.13 -3.59 -18.26
CA GLN A 52 -7.04 -3.42 -16.81
C GLN A 52 -7.89 -2.26 -16.28
N LYS A 53 -9.15 -2.13 -16.74
CA LYS A 53 -10.10 -1.14 -16.19
C LYS A 53 -10.28 -1.43 -14.71
N PRO A 54 -9.69 -0.63 -13.80
CA PRO A 54 -9.57 -1.07 -12.42
C PRO A 54 -10.94 -1.27 -11.78
N PHE A 55 -11.90 -0.35 -12.02
CA PHE A 55 -13.27 -0.42 -11.49
C PHE A 55 -14.12 -1.62 -11.97
N LEU A 56 -13.67 -2.38 -12.96
CA LEU A 56 -14.32 -3.60 -13.46
C LEU A 56 -13.55 -4.88 -13.09
N ALA A 57 -12.36 -4.74 -12.50
CA ALA A 57 -11.58 -5.85 -11.99
C ALA A 57 -12.06 -6.26 -10.59
N ASP A 58 -12.13 -7.56 -10.33
CA ASP A 58 -12.40 -8.12 -9.00
C ASP A 58 -11.43 -7.58 -7.93
N ARG A 59 -10.20 -7.29 -8.36
CA ARG A 59 -9.06 -6.95 -7.51
C ARG A 59 -8.72 -5.46 -7.53
N ASN A 60 -9.62 -4.59 -8.00
CA ASN A 60 -9.41 -3.15 -8.08
C ASN A 60 -8.81 -2.54 -6.81
N SER A 61 -9.38 -2.93 -5.68
CA SER A 61 -9.05 -2.41 -4.35
C SER A 61 -8.15 -3.37 -3.56
N THR A 62 -7.46 -4.28 -4.25
CA THR A 62 -6.61 -5.30 -3.63
C THR A 62 -5.14 -5.06 -3.94
N GLU A 63 -4.33 -4.90 -2.90
CA GLU A 63 -2.89 -4.87 -2.97
C GLU A 63 -2.33 -6.22 -2.48
N GLU A 64 -1.51 -6.88 -3.29
CA GLU A 64 -0.83 -8.14 -2.95
C GLU A 64 0.68 -7.91 -2.94
N LEU A 65 1.34 -8.34 -1.87
CA LEU A 65 2.79 -8.28 -1.74
C LEU A 65 3.31 -9.60 -1.17
N ILE A 66 4.24 -10.21 -1.90
CA ILE A 66 5.15 -11.21 -1.32
C ILE A 66 6.41 -10.48 -0.89
N ASP A 67 6.64 -10.41 0.42
CA ASP A 67 7.82 -9.77 0.98
C ASP A 67 9.08 -10.49 0.46
N PRO A 68 10.01 -9.80 -0.22
CA PRO A 68 11.19 -10.43 -0.80
C PRO A 68 12.25 -10.85 0.23
N ILE A 69 12.20 -10.34 1.47
CA ILE A 69 13.10 -10.73 2.56
C ILE A 69 12.49 -11.91 3.32
N THR A 70 11.23 -11.79 3.74
CA THR A 70 10.62 -12.79 4.62
C THR A 70 9.88 -13.89 3.87
N GLY A 71 9.45 -13.65 2.63
CA GLY A 71 8.59 -14.54 1.87
C GLY A 71 7.13 -14.57 2.35
N SER A 72 6.74 -13.64 3.22
CA SER A 72 5.37 -13.57 3.75
C SER A 72 4.42 -12.95 2.72
N LEU A 73 3.18 -13.45 2.66
CA LEU A 73 2.08 -12.86 1.90
C LEU A 73 1.43 -11.76 2.73
N THR A 74 1.33 -10.56 2.15
CA THR A 74 0.42 -9.50 2.59
C THR A 74 -0.64 -9.30 1.51
N LEU A 75 -1.91 -9.40 1.89
CA LEU A 75 -3.06 -9.11 1.02
C LEU A 75 -3.91 -8.03 1.69
N LYS A 76 -3.86 -6.80 1.19
CA LYS A 76 -4.67 -5.68 1.68
C LYS A 76 -5.84 -5.47 0.73
N GLN A 77 -7.04 -5.37 1.28
CA GLN A 77 -8.27 -5.14 0.52
C GLN A 77 -9.00 -3.95 1.11
N THR A 78 -9.22 -2.91 0.30
CA THR A 78 -9.97 -1.72 0.70
C THR A 78 -11.45 -1.92 0.38
N ASP A 79 -12.27 -2.04 1.42
CA ASP A 79 -13.68 -2.35 1.30
C ASP A 79 -14.54 -1.06 1.19
N ILE A 80 -14.14 0.01 1.89
CA ILE A 80 -14.82 1.33 1.87
C ILE A 80 -13.77 2.46 1.83
N VAL A 81 -13.98 3.45 0.96
CA VAL A 81 -13.27 4.74 0.98
C VAL A 81 -14.31 5.85 1.06
N LEU A 82 -14.15 6.71 2.05
CA LEU A 82 -15.06 7.79 2.39
C LEU A 82 -14.28 9.12 2.31
N PRO A 83 -14.40 9.88 1.20
CA PRO A 83 -13.66 11.12 1.00
C PRO A 83 -14.00 12.19 2.04
N GLY A 84 -13.01 12.84 2.61
CA GLY A 84 -13.15 13.77 3.74
C GLY A 84 -12.68 15.19 3.47
N LYS A 85 -12.81 16.06 4.48
CA LYS A 85 -12.32 17.44 4.45
C LYS A 85 -10.80 17.46 4.29
N ASP A 86 -10.30 18.33 3.42
CA ASP A 86 -8.87 18.53 3.17
C ASP A 86 -8.07 17.23 2.89
N GLY A 87 -8.73 16.18 2.39
CA GLY A 87 -8.13 14.87 2.12
C GLY A 87 -7.99 13.96 3.35
N LEU A 88 -8.60 14.31 4.49
CA LEU A 88 -8.73 13.43 5.65
C LEU A 88 -9.84 12.39 5.40
N ASP A 89 -9.55 11.47 4.49
CA ASP A 89 -10.44 10.38 4.08
C ASP A 89 -10.46 9.26 5.13
N LEU A 90 -11.63 8.64 5.33
CA LEU A 90 -11.74 7.40 6.09
C LEU A 90 -11.64 6.22 5.12
N SER A 91 -10.61 5.39 5.29
CA SER A 91 -10.46 4.12 4.57
C SER A 91 -10.68 2.97 5.54
N ILE A 92 -11.62 2.09 5.20
CA ILE A 92 -11.83 0.81 5.89
C ILE A 92 -11.31 -0.27 4.98
N ALA A 93 -10.17 -0.83 5.37
CA ALA A 93 -9.53 -1.91 4.66
C ALA A 93 -9.18 -3.02 5.64
N ARG A 94 -8.95 -4.22 5.12
CA ARG A 94 -8.48 -5.39 5.86
C ARG A 94 -7.21 -5.92 5.27
N ILE A 95 -6.34 -6.43 6.13
CA ILE A 95 -5.04 -6.96 5.76
C ILE A 95 -4.96 -8.40 6.24
N TYR A 96 -4.65 -9.31 5.32
CA TYR A 96 -4.12 -10.61 5.66
C TYR A 96 -2.59 -10.54 5.67
N ASN A 97 -1.95 -11.08 6.70
CA ASN A 97 -0.50 -11.27 6.72
C ASN A 97 -0.15 -12.70 7.16
N SER A 98 0.53 -13.46 6.30
CA SER A 98 0.88 -14.86 6.60
C SER A 98 1.87 -15.00 7.76
N SER A 99 2.68 -13.97 8.05
CA SER A 99 3.55 -13.98 9.25
C SER A 99 2.77 -13.81 10.56
N MET A 100 1.52 -13.35 10.49
CA MET A 100 0.59 -13.21 11.61
C MET A 100 -0.53 -14.26 11.59
N SER A 101 -0.33 -15.35 10.83
CA SER A 101 -1.30 -16.44 10.65
C SER A 101 -1.35 -17.43 11.81
N GLU A 102 -0.59 -17.21 12.87
CA GLU A 102 -0.53 -18.12 14.01
C GLU A 102 -1.78 -18.00 14.90
N GLY A 103 -2.40 -19.14 15.19
CA GLY A 103 -3.64 -19.20 15.96
C GLY A 103 -3.50 -18.82 17.43
N ALA A 104 -2.31 -19.03 17.97
CA ALA A 104 -1.90 -18.76 19.35
C ALA A 104 -0.50 -18.12 19.39
N THR A 105 -0.27 -17.23 20.34
CA THR A 105 0.99 -16.50 20.54
C THR A 105 2.03 -17.39 21.21
N LYS A 106 3.27 -17.39 20.72
CA LYS A 106 4.40 -18.10 21.35
C LYS A 106 4.80 -17.40 22.65
N LYS A 107 4.72 -18.08 23.80
CA LYS A 107 5.17 -17.56 25.09
C LYS A 107 6.16 -18.50 25.77
N VAL A 108 6.92 -17.93 26.69
CA VAL A 108 7.83 -18.63 27.58
C VAL A 108 7.51 -18.25 29.03
N THR A 109 7.53 -19.23 29.93
CA THR A 109 7.39 -19.01 31.37
C THR A 109 8.61 -19.58 32.08
N VAL A 110 9.12 -18.88 33.09
CA VAL A 110 10.19 -19.37 33.96
C VAL A 110 9.59 -20.32 34.99
N THR A 111 10.01 -21.57 35.00
CA THR A 111 9.53 -22.60 35.94
C THR A 111 10.41 -22.70 37.18
N SER A 112 11.71 -22.42 37.06
CA SER A 112 12.62 -22.31 38.20
C SER A 112 13.85 -21.49 37.81
N SER A 113 14.46 -20.78 38.76
CA SER A 113 15.77 -20.16 38.60
C SER A 113 16.69 -20.55 39.74
N SER A 114 17.95 -20.84 39.43
CA SER A 114 19.01 -20.98 40.43
C SER A 114 20.17 -20.06 40.06
N SER A 115 20.83 -19.49 41.05
CA SER A 115 22.08 -18.77 40.86
C SER A 115 23.23 -19.54 41.50
N SER A 116 24.39 -19.51 40.86
CA SER A 116 25.65 -19.99 41.43
C SER A 116 26.71 -18.92 41.26
N SER A 117 27.37 -18.55 42.35
CA SER A 117 28.48 -17.62 42.33
C SER A 117 29.79 -18.38 42.35
N THR A 118 30.68 -18.14 41.39
CA THR A 118 32.07 -18.62 41.44
C THR A 118 32.99 -17.43 41.66
N THR A 119 33.77 -17.47 42.74
CA THR A 119 34.72 -16.41 43.08
C THR A 119 36.12 -16.83 42.63
N TYR A 120 36.76 -16.01 41.80
CA TYR A 120 38.17 -16.15 41.46
C TYR A 120 38.97 -15.09 42.23
N SER A 121 40.11 -15.48 42.79
CA SER A 121 41.08 -14.53 43.34
C SER A 121 42.21 -14.38 42.34
N THR A 122 42.34 -13.20 41.74
CA THR A 122 43.39 -12.91 40.77
C THR A 122 44.38 -11.93 41.39
N LEU A 123 45.65 -12.32 41.47
CA LEU A 123 46.75 -11.45 41.89
C LEU A 123 47.27 -10.65 40.69
N GLY A 124 47.37 -9.33 40.81
CA GLY A 124 47.88 -8.48 39.73
C GLY A 124 47.89 -7.01 40.10
N TRP A 125 48.24 -6.18 39.12
CA TRP A 125 48.06 -4.73 39.25
C TRP A 125 46.60 -4.38 38.97
N TYR A 126 45.99 -3.60 39.83
CA TYR A 126 44.62 -3.12 39.67
C TYR A 126 44.59 -1.60 39.79
N VAL A 127 43.53 -1.02 39.24
CA VAL A 127 43.15 0.37 39.49
C VAL A 127 41.86 0.33 40.28
N GLU A 128 41.90 0.81 41.51
CA GLU A 128 40.70 1.10 42.30
C GLU A 128 40.17 2.46 41.84
N VAL A 129 38.93 2.49 41.36
CA VAL A 129 38.24 3.72 40.99
C VAL A 129 37.09 3.93 41.96
N THR A 130 37.15 5.03 42.70
CA THR A 130 36.05 5.50 43.54
C THR A 130 35.32 6.63 42.82
N ARG A 131 34.08 6.37 42.43
CA ARG A 131 33.20 7.33 41.76
C ARG A 131 32.25 7.96 42.75
N CYS A 132 32.26 9.29 42.83
CA CYS A 132 31.39 10.07 43.71
C CYS A 132 30.48 11.00 42.89
N TYR A 133 29.16 10.90 43.09
CA TYR A 133 28.17 11.77 42.45
C TYR A 133 27.86 12.98 43.36
N PRO A 134 27.63 14.20 42.82
CA PRO A 134 27.30 15.38 43.64
C PRO A 134 26.06 15.15 44.50
N GLY A 135 26.23 15.14 45.84
CA GLY A 135 25.13 14.95 46.80
C GLY A 135 24.66 13.50 47.04
N SER A 136 25.41 12.48 46.60
CA SER A 136 25.04 11.05 46.73
C SER A 136 26.17 10.18 47.31
N THR A 137 25.97 8.87 47.41
CA THR A 137 26.97 7.87 47.88
C THR A 137 28.05 7.59 46.83
N CYS A 138 29.30 7.42 47.27
CA CYS A 138 30.39 6.96 46.39
C CYS A 138 30.35 5.44 46.20
N SER A 139 30.79 4.96 45.03
CA SER A 139 30.93 3.54 44.72
C SER A 139 32.35 3.23 44.26
N THR A 140 32.94 2.17 44.80
CA THR A 140 34.28 1.71 44.44
C THR A 140 34.20 0.49 43.54
N PHE A 141 34.97 0.48 42.45
CA PHE A 141 35.14 -0.69 41.60
C PHE A 141 36.61 -0.86 41.20
N TYR A 142 36.98 -2.09 40.87
CA TYR A 142 38.35 -2.47 40.54
C TYR A 142 38.46 -2.80 39.05
N LEU A 143 39.44 -2.19 38.37
CA LEU A 143 39.79 -2.48 36.98
C LEU A 143 41.11 -3.27 36.95
N GLY A 144 41.15 -4.37 36.19
CA GLY A 144 42.30 -5.28 36.13
C GLY A 144 41.89 -6.76 36.22
N PRO A 145 42.85 -7.70 36.37
CA PRO A 145 44.27 -7.44 36.60
C PRO A 145 44.99 -6.97 35.33
N TYR A 146 45.88 -5.98 35.48
CA TYR A 146 46.85 -5.57 34.49
C TYR A 146 48.16 -6.34 34.67
N THR A 147 48.83 -6.63 33.55
CA THR A 147 50.05 -7.44 33.54
C THR A 147 51.28 -6.70 34.07
N SER A 148 51.23 -5.37 34.26
CA SER A 148 52.32 -4.55 34.79
C SER A 148 51.79 -3.28 35.46
N GLU A 149 52.60 -2.69 36.36
CA GLU A 149 52.27 -1.40 37.00
C GLU A 149 52.06 -0.30 35.97
N SER A 150 52.90 -0.26 34.92
CA SER A 150 52.80 0.74 33.86
C SER A 150 51.47 0.67 33.10
N ALA A 151 50.92 -0.52 32.91
CA ALA A 151 49.61 -0.69 32.26
C ALA A 151 48.47 -0.22 33.17
N ALA A 152 48.53 -0.51 34.47
CA ALA A 152 47.58 0.02 35.45
C ALA A 152 47.67 1.55 35.58
N TRP A 153 48.89 2.10 35.56
CA TRP A 153 49.13 3.53 35.62
C TRP A 153 48.49 4.29 34.46
N LEU A 154 48.53 3.76 33.24
CA LEU A 154 47.86 4.39 32.08
C LEU A 154 46.34 4.55 32.32
N VAL A 155 45.70 3.54 32.92
CA VAL A 155 44.27 3.56 33.21
C VAL A 155 43.94 4.44 34.41
N GLU A 156 44.73 4.38 35.49
CA GLU A 156 44.60 5.31 36.63
C GLU A 156 44.72 6.77 36.18
N ASN A 157 45.68 7.07 35.31
CA ASN A 157 45.90 8.42 34.81
C ASN A 157 44.74 8.90 33.94
N ASP A 158 44.15 8.04 33.11
CA ASP A 158 42.96 8.36 32.31
C ASP A 158 41.77 8.78 33.19
N TYR A 159 41.49 8.01 34.26
CA TYR A 159 40.42 8.33 35.21
C TYR A 159 40.69 9.59 36.04
N ASN A 160 41.95 9.85 36.44
CA ASN A 160 42.31 11.05 37.21
C ASN A 160 42.42 12.33 36.36
N TYR A 161 42.67 12.24 35.05
CA TYR A 161 42.78 13.40 34.15
C TYR A 161 41.54 13.67 33.28
N SER A 162 40.59 12.74 33.20
CA SER A 162 39.29 12.93 32.54
C SER A 162 38.43 13.98 33.29
N THR A 163 38.74 15.25 33.08
CA THR A 163 38.08 16.41 33.71
C THR A 163 36.90 16.97 32.90
N THR A 164 36.28 16.19 32.01
CA THR A 164 35.25 16.70 31.08
C THR A 164 33.82 16.29 31.40
N ASN A 165 33.52 15.64 32.54
CA ASN A 165 32.15 15.22 32.87
C ASN A 165 31.64 15.86 34.17
N THR A 166 30.63 16.72 34.08
CA THR A 166 30.08 17.51 35.21
C THR A 166 29.21 16.72 36.20
N SER A 167 29.05 15.41 35.98
CA SER A 167 28.05 14.57 36.67
C SER A 167 28.62 13.71 37.82
N TYR A 168 29.93 13.51 37.90
CA TYR A 168 30.61 12.75 38.95
C TYR A 168 32.10 13.09 39.01
N ILE A 169 32.76 12.80 40.14
CA ILE A 169 34.20 12.90 40.33
C ILE A 169 34.75 11.49 40.57
N ASP A 170 35.73 11.09 39.78
CA ASP A 170 36.44 9.81 39.93
C ASP A 170 37.78 10.06 40.65
N PHE A 171 38.08 9.22 41.64
CA PHE A 171 39.39 9.10 42.27
C PHE A 171 39.94 7.73 41.95
N ALA A 172 41.00 7.67 41.15
CA ALA A 172 41.66 6.42 40.82
C ALA A 172 42.98 6.29 41.59
N SER A 173 43.25 5.11 42.12
CA SER A 173 44.54 4.74 42.69
C SER A 173 44.92 3.34 42.24
N ARG A 174 46.14 3.16 41.76
CA ARG A 174 46.65 1.83 41.43
C ARG A 174 47.22 1.14 42.65
N PHE A 175 47.06 -0.18 42.71
CA PHE A 175 47.70 -1.01 43.73
C PHE A 175 48.01 -2.40 43.15
N TYR A 176 48.97 -3.08 43.76
CA TYR A 176 49.23 -4.48 43.48
C TYR A 176 48.58 -5.33 44.57
N GLY A 177 47.67 -6.22 44.21
CA GLY A 177 46.91 -6.97 45.19
C GLY A 177 46.09 -8.11 44.61
N GLN A 178 45.44 -8.86 45.49
CA GLN A 178 44.44 -9.85 45.10
C GLN A 178 43.06 -9.21 45.12
N VAL A 179 42.36 -9.25 43.99
CA VAL A 179 40.94 -8.88 43.91
C VAL A 179 40.12 -10.15 43.71
N GLN A 180 39.07 -10.29 44.51
CA GLN A 180 38.09 -11.37 44.37
C GLN A 180 37.00 -10.93 43.39
N THR A 181 36.95 -11.56 42.21
CA THR A 181 35.88 -11.35 41.25
C THR A 181 34.86 -12.49 41.38
N THR A 182 33.63 -12.14 41.72
CA THR A 182 32.54 -13.10 41.83
C THR A 182 31.69 -13.08 40.56
N TYR A 183 31.68 -14.18 39.82
CA TYR A 183 30.80 -14.36 38.66
C TYR A 183 29.53 -15.05 39.10
N SER A 184 28.40 -14.34 39.01
CA SER A 184 27.07 -14.91 39.22
C SER A 184 26.56 -15.51 37.92
N THR A 185 26.41 -16.84 37.89
CA THR A 185 25.74 -17.55 36.81
C THR A 185 24.30 -17.80 37.21
N TYR A 186 23.35 -17.41 36.36
CA TYR A 186 21.93 -17.68 36.54
C TYR A 186 21.52 -18.82 35.61
N THR A 187 21.01 -19.91 36.17
CA THR A 187 20.38 -20.99 35.41
C THR A 187 18.87 -20.83 35.52
N VAL A 188 18.20 -20.69 34.38
CA VAL A 188 16.75 -20.54 34.30
C VAL A 188 16.18 -21.74 33.56
N LYS A 189 15.23 -22.45 34.18
CA LYS A 189 14.40 -23.44 33.49
C LYS A 189 13.14 -22.74 33.01
N THR A 190 12.78 -23.02 31.76
CA THR A 190 11.61 -22.42 31.11
C THR A 190 10.69 -23.48 30.54
N SER A 191 9.42 -23.13 30.41
CA SER A 191 8.41 -23.90 29.69
C SER A 191 7.84 -23.06 28.56
N ASN A 192 7.70 -23.67 27.39
CA ASN A 192 7.13 -23.04 26.20
C ASN A 192 5.61 -23.22 26.21
N ILE A 193 4.85 -22.15 26.05
CA ILE A 193 3.39 -22.14 26.18
C ILE A 193 2.77 -21.44 24.97
N PRO A 194 1.87 -22.09 24.22
CA PRO A 194 1.04 -21.39 23.24
C PRO A 194 -0.13 -20.68 23.95
N ASP A 195 -0.24 -19.36 23.81
CA ASP A 195 -1.35 -18.58 24.38
C ASP A 195 -2.44 -18.33 23.33
N LYS A 196 -3.65 -18.85 23.57
CA LYS A 196 -4.81 -18.63 22.68
C LYS A 196 -5.23 -17.16 22.57
N ASN A 197 -4.75 -16.26 23.43
CA ASN A 197 -4.97 -14.83 23.26
C ASN A 197 -3.83 -14.25 22.43
N ASN A 198 -4.19 -13.51 21.39
CA ASN A 198 -3.22 -12.78 20.57
C ASN A 198 -3.67 -11.32 20.37
N TYR A 199 -2.71 -10.49 20.01
CA TYR A 199 -2.92 -9.06 19.86
C TYR A 199 -4.03 -8.72 18.87
N LEU A 200 -3.98 -9.28 17.65
CA LEU A 200 -4.94 -8.99 16.59
C LEU A 200 -6.38 -9.34 17.00
N ARG A 201 -6.56 -10.46 17.71
CA ARG A 201 -7.86 -10.89 18.23
C ARG A 201 -8.39 -9.93 19.29
N SER A 202 -7.54 -9.42 20.17
CA SER A 202 -7.92 -8.41 21.17
C SER A 202 -8.26 -7.02 20.59
N ARG A 203 -8.13 -6.84 19.27
CA ARG A 203 -8.31 -5.55 18.59
C ARG A 203 -9.41 -5.58 17.52
N TYR A 204 -9.41 -6.62 16.68
CA TYR A 204 -10.26 -6.65 15.48
C TYR A 204 -11.16 -7.88 15.38
N ASP A 205 -10.69 -9.04 15.86
CA ASP A 205 -11.43 -10.30 15.84
C ASP A 205 -12.04 -10.67 14.45
N LEU A 206 -11.33 -10.36 13.35
CA LEU A 206 -11.73 -10.69 11.99
C LEU A 206 -11.44 -12.15 11.60
N GLY A 207 -10.50 -12.79 12.30
CA GLY A 207 -10.00 -14.13 11.99
C GLY A 207 -8.48 -14.15 11.99
N THR A 208 -7.90 -15.33 12.23
CA THR A 208 -6.44 -15.47 12.33
C THR A 208 -5.73 -15.02 11.05
N GLY A 209 -4.69 -14.20 11.19
CA GLY A 209 -3.98 -13.57 10.08
C GLY A 209 -4.64 -12.31 9.50
N TRP A 210 -5.91 -12.03 9.84
CA TRP A 210 -6.66 -10.86 9.36
C TRP A 210 -6.81 -9.78 10.43
N PHE A 211 -6.68 -8.52 10.02
CA PHE A 211 -6.91 -7.35 10.86
C PHE A 211 -7.41 -6.16 10.02
N LEU A 212 -8.06 -5.19 10.67
CA LEU A 212 -8.42 -3.94 10.00
C LEU A 212 -7.16 -3.08 9.85
N ALA A 213 -7.03 -2.40 8.72
CA ALA A 213 -5.92 -1.50 8.37
C ALA A 213 -5.97 -0.18 9.16
N PHE A 214 -6.18 -0.27 10.47
CA PHE A 214 -6.16 0.85 11.39
C PHE A 214 -4.90 0.79 12.25
N PRO A 215 -4.22 1.92 12.48
CA PRO A 215 -3.10 1.96 13.39
C PRO A 215 -3.54 1.64 14.82
N SER A 216 -2.63 1.09 15.61
CA SER A 216 -2.91 0.69 16.98
C SER A 216 -1.63 0.49 17.77
N VAL A 217 -1.74 0.45 19.10
CA VAL A 217 -0.60 0.19 19.99
C VAL A 217 -0.84 -1.14 20.72
N GLN A 218 0.15 -2.01 20.64
CA GLN A 218 0.25 -3.22 21.43
C GLN A 218 1.00 -2.91 22.71
N LYS A 219 0.39 -3.27 23.84
CA LYS A 219 0.94 -3.05 25.17
C LYS A 219 1.07 -4.38 25.88
N GLU A 220 2.28 -4.73 26.25
CA GLU A 220 2.59 -5.96 26.99
C GLU A 220 3.30 -5.62 28.29
N LYS A 221 2.89 -6.28 29.39
CA LYS A 221 3.47 -6.07 30.72
C LYS A 221 4.11 -7.36 31.20
N TYR A 222 5.39 -7.30 31.52
CA TYR A 222 6.15 -8.42 32.07
C TYR A 222 6.99 -7.95 33.26
N SER A 223 6.75 -8.54 34.45
CA SER A 223 7.49 -8.24 35.69
C SER A 223 7.66 -6.74 36.01
N GLY A 224 6.58 -5.96 35.83
CA GLY A 224 6.57 -4.51 36.09
C GLY A 224 7.11 -3.64 34.94
N LYS A 225 7.73 -4.23 33.90
CA LYS A 225 8.14 -3.50 32.69
C LYS A 225 7.04 -3.52 31.63
N THR A 226 6.83 -2.39 30.98
CA THR A 226 5.89 -2.25 29.86
C THR A 226 6.66 -2.19 28.54
N TYR A 227 6.22 -2.98 27.58
CA TYR A 227 6.71 -2.99 26.21
C TYR A 227 5.60 -2.50 25.30
N LEU A 228 5.94 -1.57 24.42
CA LEU A 228 5.02 -0.95 23.48
C LEU A 228 5.47 -1.27 22.06
N THR A 229 4.53 -1.71 21.22
CA THR A 229 4.75 -1.85 19.78
C THR A 229 3.67 -1.06 19.05
N PHE A 230 4.08 -0.08 18.26
CA PHE A 230 3.21 0.70 17.40
C PHE A 230 3.01 -0.04 16.08
N HIS A 231 1.76 -0.29 15.72
CA HIS A 231 1.33 -0.83 14.43
C HIS A 231 0.77 0.32 13.60
N ASP A 232 1.30 0.56 12.41
CA ASP A 232 0.97 1.75 11.61
C ASP A 232 -0.31 1.61 10.76
N GLY A 233 -0.94 0.43 10.80
CA GLY A 233 -2.13 0.09 10.02
C GLY A 233 -1.83 -0.39 8.59
N THR A 234 -0.58 -0.38 8.14
CA THR A 234 -0.13 -0.92 6.84
C THR A 234 0.37 -2.36 6.94
N GLY A 235 0.53 -2.87 8.16
CA GLY A 235 1.12 -4.16 8.48
C GLY A 235 2.57 -4.05 8.97
N ALA A 236 3.17 -2.85 8.94
CA ALA A 236 4.44 -2.58 9.60
C ALA A 236 4.25 -2.28 11.09
N SER A 237 5.28 -2.56 11.87
CA SER A 237 5.28 -2.34 13.31
C SER A 237 6.65 -1.92 13.82
N TYR A 238 6.67 -1.07 14.84
CA TYR A 238 7.88 -0.55 15.47
C TYR A 238 7.79 -0.72 16.99
N SER A 239 8.87 -1.19 17.62
CA SER A 239 8.98 -1.09 19.07
C SER A 239 9.12 0.38 19.46
N VAL A 240 8.43 0.80 20.51
CA VAL A 240 8.48 2.18 21.00
C VAL A 240 9.49 2.27 22.14
N GLU A 241 10.47 3.15 21.99
CA GLU A 241 11.54 3.40 22.96
C GLU A 241 11.60 4.90 23.25
N PHE A 242 11.03 5.32 24.37
CA PHE A 242 11.06 6.73 24.75
C PHE A 242 12.47 7.15 25.13
N THR A 243 13.00 8.17 24.45
CA THR A 243 14.32 8.73 24.73
C THR A 243 14.20 10.14 25.32
N PRO A 244 15.25 10.64 26.01
CA PRO A 244 15.31 12.05 26.42
C PRO A 244 15.50 13.03 25.25
N ASP A 245 15.90 12.56 24.06
CA ASP A 245 16.09 13.40 22.89
C ASP A 245 14.73 13.74 22.28
N THR A 246 14.36 15.03 22.35
CA THR A 246 13.08 15.52 21.84
C THR A 246 13.00 15.55 20.32
N SER A 247 14.09 15.25 19.61
CA SER A 247 14.12 15.07 18.15
C SER A 247 14.02 13.61 17.70
N ASP A 248 14.04 12.66 18.65
CA ASP A 248 13.91 11.24 18.35
C ASP A 248 12.46 10.87 18.00
N SER A 249 12.30 9.92 17.08
CA SER A 249 10.97 9.42 16.71
C SER A 249 10.30 8.61 17.83
N ASN A 250 11.08 8.15 18.80
CA ASN A 250 10.78 7.13 19.80
C ASN A 250 10.38 5.77 19.18
N LEU A 251 10.69 5.54 17.91
CA LEU A 251 10.46 4.28 17.19
C LEU A 251 11.79 3.58 16.90
N ALA A 252 12.00 2.42 17.52
CA ALA A 252 13.23 1.67 17.36
C ALA A 252 13.49 1.30 15.90
N ASN A 253 14.72 1.55 15.42
CA ASN A 253 15.14 1.36 14.03
C ASN A 253 14.36 2.16 12.97
N TYR A 254 13.51 3.11 13.36
CA TYR A 254 12.99 4.09 12.42
C TYR A 254 14.13 5.03 12.03
N GLU A 255 14.52 5.01 10.75
CA GLU A 255 15.69 5.77 10.29
C GLU A 255 15.36 7.25 10.06
N GLY A 256 14.09 7.62 9.90
CA GLY A 256 13.67 8.99 9.64
C GLY A 256 13.65 9.88 10.91
N LYS A 257 13.60 11.20 10.71
CA LYS A 257 13.40 12.20 11.78
C LYS A 257 12.17 13.08 11.54
N ASP A 258 11.24 12.57 10.77
CA ASP A 258 10.04 13.25 10.28
C ASP A 258 8.76 12.83 11.00
N ALA A 259 8.79 11.74 11.76
CA ALA A 259 7.68 11.24 12.57
C ALA A 259 8.06 11.13 14.04
N GLU A 260 7.07 11.18 14.93
CA GLU A 260 7.27 11.13 16.39
C GLU A 260 6.15 10.34 17.07
N PHE A 261 6.50 9.43 17.97
CA PHE A 261 5.58 8.76 18.87
C PHE A 261 5.74 9.32 20.28
N ARG A 262 4.65 9.75 20.92
CA ARG A 262 4.68 10.45 22.20
C ARG A 262 3.70 9.85 23.21
N GLN A 263 4.09 9.91 24.47
CA GLN A 263 3.14 9.80 25.58
C GLN A 263 2.51 11.18 25.84
N ILE A 264 1.19 11.21 25.95
CA ILE A 264 0.42 12.42 26.25
C ILE A 264 0.40 12.61 27.76
N GLN A 265 0.79 13.80 28.22
CA GLN A 265 0.71 14.16 29.64
C GLN A 265 -0.73 14.55 29.99
N THR A 266 -1.11 14.38 31.26
CA THR A 266 -2.41 14.82 31.75
C THR A 266 -2.59 16.33 31.48
N ASN A 267 -3.70 16.70 30.82
CA ASN A 267 -4.02 18.07 30.41
C ASN A 267 -3.01 18.72 29.43
N ASP A 268 -2.34 17.93 28.58
CA ASP A 268 -1.47 18.46 27.53
C ASP A 268 -2.27 19.40 26.57
N PRO A 269 -1.94 20.70 26.50
CA PRO A 269 -2.71 21.67 25.71
C PRO A 269 -2.47 21.55 24.20
N VAL A 270 -1.43 20.83 23.78
CA VAL A 270 -1.06 20.67 22.37
C VAL A 270 -1.56 19.33 21.84
N TYR A 271 -1.42 18.26 22.61
CA TYR A 271 -1.68 16.89 22.17
C TYR A 271 -2.85 16.21 22.88
N GLY A 272 -3.54 16.89 23.80
CA GLY A 272 -4.73 16.36 24.46
C GLY A 272 -5.84 16.03 23.46
N PHE A 273 -6.45 14.85 23.58
CA PHE A 273 -7.57 14.41 22.75
C PHE A 273 -8.52 13.51 23.55
N ASN A 274 -9.83 13.63 23.29
CA ASN A 274 -10.86 12.80 23.90
C ASN A 274 -11.99 12.57 22.88
N ASN A 275 -12.44 11.33 22.72
CA ASN A 275 -13.48 10.92 21.76
C ASN A 275 -14.89 10.85 22.39
N SER A 276 -15.11 11.57 23.50
CA SER A 276 -16.28 11.50 24.38
C SER A 276 -16.48 10.18 25.15
N GLN A 277 -15.59 9.20 24.99
CA GLN A 277 -15.60 7.93 25.73
C GLN A 277 -14.34 7.74 26.59
N VAL A 278 -13.18 8.13 26.07
CA VAL A 278 -11.88 7.95 26.71
C VAL A 278 -10.91 9.03 26.23
N SER A 279 -10.00 9.45 27.12
CA SER A 279 -8.90 10.35 26.76
C SER A 279 -7.74 9.55 26.15
N ALA A 280 -7.06 10.15 25.18
CA ALA A 280 -5.85 9.59 24.61
C ALA A 280 -4.68 9.63 25.62
N ALA A 281 -3.86 8.58 25.62
CA ALA A 281 -2.63 8.47 26.40
C ALA A 281 -1.38 8.49 25.51
N TYR A 282 -1.52 8.20 24.21
CA TYR A 282 -0.43 8.23 23.24
C TYR A 282 -0.85 8.94 21.96
N VAL A 283 0.10 9.53 21.26
CA VAL A 283 -0.09 10.11 19.93
C VAL A 283 1.07 9.75 19.02
N PHE A 284 0.75 9.39 17.79
CA PHE A 284 1.72 9.33 16.69
C PHE A 284 1.51 10.54 15.79
N VAL A 285 2.59 11.29 15.53
CA VAL A 285 2.62 12.45 14.63
C VAL A 285 3.39 12.05 13.39
N SER A 286 2.72 11.97 12.24
CA SER A 286 3.37 11.67 10.95
C SER A 286 4.09 12.87 10.35
N SER A 287 4.81 12.65 9.25
CA SER A 287 5.60 13.67 8.55
C SER A 287 4.77 14.87 8.06
N ASP A 288 3.53 14.64 7.65
CA ASP A 288 2.54 15.65 7.30
C ASP A 288 1.88 16.36 8.51
N LYS A 289 2.33 16.04 9.73
CA LYS A 289 1.81 16.53 11.01
C LYS A 289 0.38 16.09 11.35
N ARG A 290 -0.14 15.08 10.65
CA ARG A 290 -1.35 14.38 11.08
C ARG A 290 -1.07 13.62 12.37
N ARG A 291 -2.04 13.67 13.28
CA ARG A 291 -1.97 13.10 14.62
C ARG A 291 -2.93 11.93 14.72
N THR A 292 -2.42 10.79 15.18
CA THR A 292 -3.19 9.57 15.43
C THR A 292 -3.16 9.29 16.92
N TYR A 293 -4.33 9.24 17.56
CA TYR A 293 -4.45 9.20 19.02
C TYR A 293 -4.86 7.82 19.50
N PHE A 294 -4.25 7.35 20.59
CA PHE A 294 -4.52 6.04 21.19
C PHE A 294 -4.82 6.17 22.68
N ALA A 295 -5.74 5.36 23.21
CA ALA A 295 -5.99 5.27 24.65
C ALA A 295 -4.85 4.52 25.39
N ASP A 296 -4.89 4.47 26.72
CA ASP A 296 -3.84 3.79 27.54
C ASP A 296 -3.66 2.30 27.21
N ASP A 297 -4.74 1.63 26.79
CA ASP A 297 -4.72 0.24 26.35
C ASP A 297 -4.25 0.06 24.89
N GLY A 298 -4.05 1.17 24.16
CA GLY A 298 -3.53 1.21 22.80
C GLY A 298 -4.57 1.15 21.68
N ARG A 299 -5.88 1.21 21.97
CA ARG A 299 -6.91 1.31 20.91
C ARG A 299 -6.92 2.70 20.26
N LEU A 300 -7.17 2.77 18.96
CA LEU A 300 -7.31 4.02 18.20
C LEU A 300 -8.54 4.79 18.67
N VAL A 301 -8.42 6.09 18.95
CA VAL A 301 -9.56 6.92 19.43
C VAL A 301 -9.85 8.11 18.53
N GLY A 302 -8.86 8.57 17.76
CA GLY A 302 -9.06 9.64 16.80
C GLY A 302 -7.89 9.83 15.85
N ILE A 303 -8.16 10.49 14.74
CA ILE A 303 -7.17 10.99 13.78
C ILE A 303 -7.50 12.44 13.54
N GLN A 304 -6.49 13.32 13.57
CA GLN A 304 -6.64 14.74 13.30
C GLN A 304 -5.58 15.21 12.31
N ASP A 305 -5.97 15.90 11.25
CA ASP A 305 -5.02 16.49 10.32
C ASP A 305 -4.45 17.83 10.85
N ARG A 306 -3.52 18.43 10.09
CA ARG A 306 -2.93 19.73 10.41
C ARG A 306 -3.90 20.92 10.27
N PHE A 307 -5.06 20.72 9.66
CA PHE A 307 -6.11 21.74 9.49
C PHE A 307 -7.16 21.70 10.62
N GLY A 308 -7.08 20.69 11.49
CA GLY A 308 -7.97 20.48 12.64
C GLY A 308 -9.17 19.60 12.32
N ASN A 309 -9.30 19.07 11.10
CA ASN A 309 -10.35 18.10 10.79
C ASN A 309 -10.07 16.80 11.54
N GLN A 310 -11.13 16.08 11.92
CA GLN A 310 -10.99 14.90 12.76
C GLN A 310 -11.88 13.73 12.32
N ILE A 311 -11.39 12.52 12.57
CA ILE A 311 -12.13 11.26 12.56
C ILE A 311 -12.11 10.74 14.00
N THR A 312 -13.24 10.28 14.52
CA THR A 312 -13.34 9.76 15.90
C THR A 312 -13.80 8.31 15.92
N PHE A 313 -13.27 7.51 16.85
CA PHE A 313 -13.52 6.07 16.94
C PHE A 313 -14.07 5.73 18.32
N LYS A 314 -15.28 5.18 18.41
CA LYS A 314 -15.88 4.69 19.67
C LYS A 314 -15.87 3.17 19.70
N HIS A 315 -15.94 2.62 20.91
CA HIS A 315 -15.79 1.19 21.14
C HIS A 315 -16.90 0.61 22.01
N THR A 316 -17.20 -0.67 21.81
CA THR A 316 -18.00 -1.48 22.72
C THR A 316 -17.19 -2.66 23.24
N ASN A 317 -17.44 -3.07 24.47
CA ASN A 317 -16.76 -4.21 25.08
C ASN A 317 -17.38 -5.52 24.60
N ARG A 318 -16.54 -6.46 24.16
CA ARG A 318 -16.95 -7.83 23.81
C ARG A 318 -16.06 -8.85 24.50
N THR A 319 -16.61 -10.03 24.78
CA THR A 319 -15.88 -11.11 25.46
C THR A 319 -15.40 -12.13 24.44
N VAL A 320 -14.09 -12.34 24.36
CA VAL A 320 -13.45 -13.35 23.49
C VAL A 320 -12.54 -14.23 24.36
N PHE A 321 -12.78 -15.55 24.33
CA PHE A 321 -12.09 -16.54 25.18
C PHE A 321 -12.02 -16.20 26.68
N GLY A 322 -13.09 -15.61 27.22
CA GLY A 322 -13.19 -15.24 28.62
C GLY A 322 -12.51 -13.92 28.99
N ASN A 323 -11.94 -13.20 28.03
CA ASN A 323 -11.38 -11.87 28.22
C ASN A 323 -12.24 -10.81 27.53
N THR A 324 -12.44 -9.67 28.19
CA THR A 324 -13.19 -8.54 27.64
C THR A 324 -12.24 -7.56 26.96
N TYR A 325 -12.50 -7.24 25.69
CA TYR A 325 -11.74 -6.27 24.92
C TYR A 325 -12.66 -5.22 24.29
N PRO A 326 -12.18 -3.98 24.11
CA PRO A 326 -12.92 -2.95 23.42
C PRO A 326 -12.73 -3.02 21.90
N PHE A 327 -13.81 -3.31 21.17
CA PHE A 327 -13.84 -3.35 19.71
C PHE A 327 -14.51 -2.08 19.17
N ILE A 328 -14.06 -1.62 17.99
CA ILE A 328 -14.65 -0.44 17.33
C ILE A 328 -16.15 -0.68 17.13
N SER A 329 -17.00 0.21 17.60
CA SER A 329 -18.46 0.13 17.43
C SER A 329 -18.99 1.24 16.52
N GLU A 330 -18.30 2.38 16.49
CA GLU A 330 -18.71 3.53 15.70
C GLU A 330 -17.48 4.33 15.24
N ILE A 331 -17.51 4.81 14.00
CA ILE A 331 -16.58 5.82 13.48
C ILE A 331 -17.40 7.00 12.99
N ILE A 332 -17.00 8.21 13.37
CA ILE A 332 -17.54 9.46 12.80
C ILE A 332 -16.42 10.11 12.03
N ASP A 333 -16.59 10.26 10.72
CA ASP A 333 -15.57 10.84 9.86
C ASP A 333 -15.58 12.39 9.83
N SER A 334 -14.70 12.98 9.03
CA SER A 334 -14.54 14.44 8.95
C SER A 334 -15.72 15.18 8.31
N VAL A 335 -16.58 14.47 7.57
CA VAL A 335 -17.79 14.98 6.90
C VAL A 335 -19.03 14.82 7.81
N GLY A 336 -18.97 13.91 8.77
CA GLY A 336 -20.04 13.61 9.72
C GLY A 336 -20.81 12.32 9.40
N ARG A 337 -20.32 11.49 8.46
CA ARG A 337 -20.88 10.15 8.24
C ARG A 337 -20.66 9.29 9.47
N THR A 338 -21.67 8.50 9.83
CA THR A 338 -21.55 7.51 10.90
C THR A 338 -21.36 6.12 10.28
N VAL A 339 -20.27 5.46 10.68
CA VAL A 339 -20.00 4.06 10.38
C VAL A 339 -20.26 3.23 11.64
N THR A 340 -21.18 2.29 11.61
CA THR A 340 -21.49 1.42 12.75
C THR A 340 -21.00 0.01 12.51
N PHE A 341 -20.38 -0.60 13.52
CA PHE A 341 -19.98 -2.00 13.55
C PHE A 341 -20.91 -2.79 14.46
N THR A 342 -21.61 -3.78 13.91
CA THR A 342 -22.44 -4.71 14.66
C THR A 342 -21.80 -6.08 14.63
N TYR A 343 -21.69 -6.72 15.79
CA TYR A 343 -21.01 -8.00 15.91
C TYR A 343 -21.95 -9.07 16.45
N GLU A 344 -21.92 -10.24 15.83
CA GLU A 344 -22.52 -11.45 16.39
C GLU A 344 -21.54 -12.16 17.35
N ASP A 345 -22.09 -12.89 18.32
CA ASP A 345 -21.33 -13.69 19.29
C ASP A 345 -21.79 -15.17 19.22
N THR A 346 -21.59 -15.80 18.06
CA THR A 346 -22.07 -17.16 17.72
C THR A 346 -20.94 -18.17 17.49
N ILE A 347 -19.66 -17.79 17.63
CA ILE A 347 -18.50 -18.67 17.36
C ILE A 347 -18.52 -19.98 18.15
N ASN A 348 -19.12 -19.99 19.34
CA ASN A 348 -19.26 -21.15 20.22
C ASN A 348 -20.64 -21.83 20.13
N ALA A 349 -21.52 -21.39 19.24
CA ALA A 349 -22.86 -21.97 19.09
C ALA A 349 -22.79 -23.44 18.62
N THR A 350 -23.71 -24.28 19.08
CA THR A 350 -23.79 -25.70 18.68
C THR A 350 -24.04 -25.82 17.17
N ASN A 351 -25.04 -25.08 16.67
CA ASN A 351 -25.31 -24.95 15.23
C ASN A 351 -24.62 -23.67 14.74
N PHE A 352 -23.59 -23.83 13.91
CA PHE A 352 -22.78 -22.71 13.44
C PHE A 352 -22.86 -22.61 11.92
N ASN A 353 -23.39 -21.48 11.45
CA ASN A 353 -23.56 -21.15 10.03
C ASN A 353 -22.81 -19.85 9.67
N GLY A 354 -21.74 -19.54 10.40
CA GLY A 354 -21.00 -18.29 10.32
C GLY A 354 -21.32 -17.33 11.48
N GLU A 355 -20.36 -16.45 11.77
CA GLU A 355 -20.51 -15.31 12.70
C GLU A 355 -20.24 -14.01 11.95
N ASN A 356 -21.20 -13.09 11.96
CA ASN A 356 -21.14 -11.86 11.17
C ASN A 356 -20.54 -10.67 11.93
N ILE A 357 -19.88 -9.81 11.18
CA ILE A 357 -19.56 -8.43 11.55
C ILE A 357 -20.10 -7.53 10.43
N ASP A 358 -21.15 -6.78 10.72
CA ASP A 358 -21.79 -5.85 9.79
C ASP A 358 -21.22 -4.44 9.98
N VAL A 359 -20.75 -3.84 8.88
CA VAL A 359 -20.31 -2.45 8.81
C VAL A 359 -21.31 -1.66 7.99
N LEU A 360 -21.99 -0.70 8.60
CA LEU A 360 -23.02 0.13 7.96
C LEU A 360 -22.57 1.59 7.95
N VAL A 361 -22.55 2.21 6.77
CA VAL A 361 -22.28 3.65 6.61
C VAL A 361 -23.58 4.37 6.33
N LYS A 362 -23.83 5.49 7.04
CA LYS A 362 -25.01 6.33 6.84
C LYS A 362 -24.63 7.69 6.30
N ASP A 363 -25.42 8.18 5.35
CA ASP A 363 -25.34 9.56 4.87
C ASP A 363 -25.63 10.52 6.05
N PRO A 364 -24.84 11.61 6.22
CA PRO A 364 -24.98 12.51 7.35
C PRO A 364 -26.30 13.28 7.34
N ASP A 365 -26.88 13.55 6.16
CA ASP A 365 -28.09 14.36 6.01
C ASP A 365 -29.32 13.52 5.64
N ASN A 366 -29.12 12.28 5.17
CA ASN A 366 -30.20 11.32 4.94
C ASN A 366 -29.88 9.92 5.50
N PRO A 367 -30.11 9.67 6.81
CA PRO A 367 -29.73 8.40 7.45
C PRO A 367 -30.38 7.11 6.87
N SER A 368 -31.37 7.24 5.97
CA SER A 368 -31.97 6.12 5.24
C SER A 368 -31.15 5.70 4.01
N HIS A 369 -30.29 6.58 3.50
CA HIS A 369 -29.33 6.28 2.44
C HIS A 369 -28.07 5.66 3.06
N THR A 370 -27.84 4.38 2.78
CA THR A 370 -26.80 3.58 3.44
C THR A 370 -26.10 2.64 2.48
N VAL A 371 -24.83 2.35 2.77
CA VAL A 371 -24.10 1.22 2.17
C VAL A 371 -23.56 0.32 3.28
N SER A 372 -23.40 -0.97 2.98
CA SER A 372 -22.91 -1.94 3.98
C SER A 372 -21.87 -2.89 3.43
N VAL A 373 -21.01 -3.38 4.32
CA VAL A 373 -20.07 -4.49 4.08
C VAL A 373 -20.26 -5.48 5.21
N ARG A 374 -20.31 -6.78 4.89
CA ARG A 374 -20.43 -7.85 5.89
C ARG A 374 -19.21 -8.75 5.86
N TYR A 375 -18.55 -8.90 7.00
CA TYR A 375 -17.50 -9.90 7.21
C TYR A 375 -18.12 -11.14 7.87
N ILE A 376 -17.99 -12.30 7.25
CA ILE A 376 -18.51 -13.57 7.76
C ILE A 376 -17.33 -14.45 8.18
N LYS A 377 -17.30 -14.84 9.44
CA LYS A 377 -16.26 -15.71 10.00
C LYS A 377 -16.73 -17.16 10.02
N ASP A 378 -15.83 -18.07 9.69
CA ASP A 378 -15.94 -19.50 9.96
C ASP A 378 -15.06 -19.84 11.18
N ARG A 379 -15.12 -21.09 11.66
CA ARG A 379 -14.35 -21.57 12.80
C ARG A 379 -13.54 -22.82 12.49
N ARG A 380 -12.43 -22.98 13.21
CA ARG A 380 -11.57 -24.18 13.17
C ARG A 380 -11.38 -24.69 14.59
N ASN A 381 -11.63 -25.98 14.80
CA ASN A 381 -11.38 -26.61 16.09
C ASN A 381 -9.87 -26.90 16.22
N VAL A 382 -9.25 -26.43 17.30
CA VAL A 382 -7.82 -26.64 17.58
C VAL A 382 -7.61 -27.07 19.03
N ALA A 383 -6.54 -27.85 19.25
CA ALA A 383 -6.10 -28.27 20.57
C ALA A 383 -4.72 -27.68 20.88
N LEU A 384 -4.59 -26.93 21.96
CA LEU A 384 -3.28 -26.56 22.50
C LEU A 384 -2.67 -27.80 23.14
N LEU A 385 -1.43 -28.12 22.76
CA LEU A 385 -0.69 -29.19 23.42
C LEU A 385 0.47 -28.66 24.24
N ASP A 386 0.85 -29.39 25.28
CA ASP A 386 2.08 -29.17 26.01
C ASP A 386 3.31 -29.73 25.26
N SER A 387 4.49 -29.61 25.85
CA SER A 387 5.75 -30.12 25.25
C SER A 387 5.84 -31.65 25.16
N ASN A 388 4.87 -32.38 25.72
CA ASN A 388 4.77 -33.85 25.70
C ASN A 388 3.60 -34.33 24.82
N ASP A 389 3.03 -33.45 23.97
CA ASP A 389 1.86 -33.73 23.13
C ASP A 389 0.56 -34.04 23.92
N ASN A 390 0.44 -33.64 25.19
CA ASN A 390 -0.83 -33.73 25.92
C ASN A 390 -1.74 -32.54 25.61
N VAL A 391 -3.04 -32.77 25.44
CA VAL A 391 -4.02 -31.69 25.23
C VAL A 391 -4.19 -30.86 26.51
N ILE A 392 -3.86 -29.58 26.42
CA ILE A 392 -4.09 -28.58 27.46
C ILE A 392 -5.53 -28.06 27.39
N GLU A 393 -5.95 -27.62 26.20
CA GLU A 393 -7.27 -27.02 25.97
C GLU A 393 -7.69 -27.19 24.51
N THR A 394 -8.99 -27.34 24.25
CA THR A 394 -9.58 -27.33 22.91
C THR A 394 -10.51 -26.14 22.74
N PHE A 395 -10.41 -25.41 21.63
CA PHE A 395 -11.21 -24.21 21.38
C PHE A 395 -11.37 -23.93 19.88
N PHE A 396 -12.32 -23.05 19.54
CA PHE A 396 -12.55 -22.61 18.16
C PHE A 396 -11.75 -21.37 17.82
N ILE A 397 -10.92 -21.45 16.79
CA ILE A 397 -10.25 -20.28 16.20
C ILE A 397 -11.10 -19.73 15.06
N PRO A 398 -11.37 -18.41 15.02
CA PRO A 398 -12.06 -17.78 13.90
C PRO A 398 -11.14 -17.65 12.68
N THR A 399 -11.73 -17.82 11.50
CA THR A 399 -11.09 -17.56 10.20
C THR A 399 -12.05 -16.74 9.34
N LEU A 400 -11.58 -15.69 8.67
CA LEU A 400 -12.43 -14.92 7.78
C LEU A 400 -12.82 -15.81 6.59
N TRP A 401 -14.11 -16.06 6.40
CA TRP A 401 -14.61 -17.00 5.40
C TRP A 401 -15.14 -16.28 4.18
N GLN A 402 -15.97 -15.25 4.37
CA GLN A 402 -16.55 -14.49 3.29
C GLN A 402 -16.62 -13.01 3.61
N VAL A 403 -16.59 -12.19 2.56
CA VAL A 403 -16.93 -10.78 2.63
C VAL A 403 -17.94 -10.47 1.56
N VAL A 404 -19.08 -9.92 1.98
CA VAL A 404 -20.11 -9.40 1.10
C VAL A 404 -19.87 -7.90 0.96
N ASP A 405 -19.59 -7.45 -0.26
CA ASP A 405 -19.33 -6.04 -0.55
C ASP A 405 -20.61 -5.22 -0.65
N ARG A 406 -20.45 -3.92 -0.95
CA ARG A 406 -21.56 -2.96 -1.04
C ARG A 406 -22.54 -3.25 -2.18
N ALA A 407 -22.14 -4.04 -3.19
CA ALA A 407 -23.02 -4.49 -4.29
C ALA A 407 -23.62 -5.89 -4.04
N GLY A 408 -23.35 -6.50 -2.88
CA GLY A 408 -23.78 -7.87 -2.59
C GLY A 408 -22.92 -8.96 -3.23
N LEU A 409 -21.76 -8.61 -3.81
CA LEU A 409 -20.83 -9.58 -4.37
C LEU A 409 -20.00 -10.21 -3.24
N VAL A 410 -19.67 -11.50 -3.41
CA VAL A 410 -19.04 -12.29 -2.36
C VAL A 410 -17.60 -12.64 -2.72
N ASN A 411 -16.68 -12.22 -1.87
CA ASN A 411 -15.32 -12.73 -1.83
C ASN A 411 -15.25 -13.87 -0.80
N SER A 412 -14.61 -14.99 -1.12
CA SER A 412 -14.47 -16.13 -0.20
C SER A 412 -13.00 -16.49 0.01
N PHE A 413 -12.65 -16.92 1.22
CA PHE A 413 -11.29 -17.25 1.61
C PHE A 413 -11.22 -18.67 2.14
N SER A 414 -10.25 -19.44 1.64
CA SER A 414 -9.98 -20.79 2.11
C SER A 414 -8.52 -20.91 2.54
N TYR A 415 -8.28 -21.77 3.53
CA TYR A 415 -7.00 -21.89 4.20
C TYR A 415 -6.45 -23.30 4.04
N GLN A 416 -5.13 -23.43 4.12
CA GLN A 416 -4.48 -24.74 4.16
C GLN A 416 -4.97 -25.53 5.39
N SER A 417 -4.98 -26.87 5.26
CA SER A 417 -5.45 -27.77 6.32
C SER A 417 -4.74 -27.49 7.66
N PRO A 418 -5.45 -27.55 8.81
CA PRO A 418 -4.91 -27.23 10.14
C PRO A 418 -3.78 -28.16 10.63
N SER A 419 -3.29 -29.10 9.81
CA SER A 419 -2.14 -29.96 10.15
C SER A 419 -0.80 -29.21 10.20
N GLN A 420 -0.74 -27.95 9.79
CA GLN A 420 0.49 -27.16 9.84
C GLN A 420 0.80 -26.66 11.26
N LYS A 421 1.48 -27.52 12.02
CA LYS A 421 2.11 -27.15 13.28
C LYS A 421 3.23 -26.13 13.02
N VAL A 422 3.30 -25.11 13.87
CA VAL A 422 4.41 -24.18 13.98
C VAL A 422 5.11 -24.49 15.28
N ARG A 423 6.19 -25.27 15.21
CA ARG A 423 6.97 -25.60 16.41
C ARG A 423 7.80 -24.42 16.85
N PHE A 424 8.04 -24.31 18.14
CA PHE A 424 8.89 -23.28 18.71
C PHE A 424 9.56 -23.73 20.01
N MET A 425 10.77 -23.20 20.22
CA MET A 425 11.57 -23.37 21.42
C MET A 425 12.30 -22.06 21.70
N PHE A 426 12.25 -21.54 22.92
CA PHE A 426 12.94 -20.29 23.27
C PHE A 426 14.41 -20.46 23.69
N HIS A 427 14.83 -21.68 24.03
CA HIS A 427 16.12 -21.92 24.70
C HIS A 427 17.02 -22.95 23.97
N THR A 428 16.65 -23.40 22.78
CA THR A 428 17.46 -24.31 21.95
C THR A 428 17.13 -24.14 20.47
N LYS A 429 18.12 -24.39 19.62
CA LYS A 429 17.98 -24.41 18.15
C LYS A 429 17.34 -25.69 17.62
N SER A 430 17.18 -26.71 18.47
CA SER A 430 16.46 -27.95 18.14
C SER A 430 14.96 -27.78 18.38
N LEU A 431 14.13 -28.20 17.43
CA LEU A 431 12.66 -28.31 17.57
C LEU A 431 12.23 -29.73 17.97
N ASN A 432 13.10 -30.46 18.67
CA ASN A 432 12.78 -31.77 19.23
C ASN A 432 13.43 -31.90 20.63
N PRO A 433 12.64 -31.95 21.72
CA PRO A 433 11.18 -31.73 21.78
C PRO A 433 10.79 -30.27 21.46
N SER A 434 9.51 -29.99 21.23
CA SER A 434 9.02 -28.63 20.97
C SER A 434 7.58 -28.42 21.44
N ALA A 435 7.26 -27.21 21.89
CA ALA A 435 5.87 -26.74 21.89
C ALA A 435 5.47 -26.31 20.47
N TYR A 436 4.17 -26.19 20.20
CA TYR A 436 3.70 -25.71 18.91
C TYR A 436 2.40 -24.91 18.97
N THR A 437 2.21 -24.08 17.94
CA THR A 437 0.96 -23.41 17.58
C THR A 437 0.54 -23.87 16.18
N PHE A 438 -0.54 -23.33 15.62
CA PHE A 438 -1.02 -23.68 14.28
C PHE A 438 -0.95 -22.47 13.36
N ALA A 439 -0.56 -22.66 12.10
CA ALA A 439 -0.63 -21.62 11.07
C ALA A 439 -1.91 -21.74 10.24
N ILE A 440 -2.65 -20.64 10.12
CA ILE A 440 -3.84 -20.49 9.28
C ILE A 440 -3.42 -19.77 7.98
N LEU A 441 -2.72 -20.51 7.11
CA LEU A 441 -2.20 -19.98 5.85
C LEU A 441 -3.30 -19.89 4.79
N LEU A 442 -3.48 -18.70 4.20
CA LEU A 442 -4.45 -18.45 3.15
C LEU A 442 -4.07 -19.23 1.88
N ALA A 443 -4.87 -20.20 1.47
CA ALA A 443 -4.61 -21.03 0.30
C ALA A 443 -5.30 -20.48 -0.96
N GLU A 444 -6.49 -19.91 -0.81
CA GLU A 444 -7.31 -19.40 -1.90
C GLU A 444 -8.01 -18.10 -1.46
N ALA A 445 -7.90 -17.07 -2.29
CA ALA A 445 -8.78 -15.90 -2.29
C ALA A 445 -9.65 -15.97 -3.55
N ARG A 446 -10.94 -16.21 -3.37
CA ARG A 446 -11.93 -16.35 -4.45
C ARG A 446 -12.72 -15.06 -4.59
N TYR A 447 -12.81 -14.59 -5.82
CA TYR A 447 -13.55 -13.41 -6.22
C TYR A 447 -14.75 -13.79 -7.11
N PRO A 448 -15.64 -12.84 -7.45
CA PRO A 448 -16.79 -13.10 -8.31
C PRO A 448 -16.42 -13.81 -9.63
N HIS A 449 -15.40 -13.31 -10.33
CA HIS A 449 -15.04 -13.74 -11.69
C HIS A 449 -13.68 -14.46 -11.77
N SER A 450 -12.88 -14.42 -10.70
CA SER A 450 -11.52 -14.96 -10.65
C SER A 450 -11.16 -15.57 -9.29
N ARG A 451 -9.98 -16.18 -9.17
CA ARG A 451 -9.38 -16.55 -7.88
C ARG A 451 -7.87 -16.41 -7.91
N SER A 452 -7.27 -16.23 -6.74
CA SER A 452 -5.84 -16.27 -6.50
C SER A 452 -5.51 -17.44 -5.56
N MET A 453 -4.46 -18.18 -5.89
CA MET A 453 -4.01 -19.37 -5.18
C MET A 453 -2.61 -19.14 -4.60
N TYR A 454 -2.35 -19.68 -3.40
CA TYR A 454 -1.06 -19.56 -2.71
C TYR A 454 -0.60 -20.91 -2.17
N GLU A 455 0.66 -21.25 -2.43
CA GLU A 455 1.35 -22.42 -1.92
C GLU A 455 2.54 -21.97 -1.07
N TYR A 456 2.82 -22.67 0.03
CA TYR A 456 3.83 -22.29 1.01
C TYR A 456 4.87 -23.40 1.22
N GLY A 457 6.12 -23.01 1.43
CA GLY A 457 7.22 -23.87 1.88
C GLY A 457 7.61 -23.54 3.32
N ALA A 458 7.95 -24.57 4.09
CA ALA A 458 8.42 -24.42 5.46
C ALA A 458 9.90 -24.04 5.53
N THR A 459 10.28 -23.33 6.60
CA THR A 459 11.66 -23.05 7.00
C THR A 459 11.74 -23.02 8.52
N ILE A 460 12.96 -23.06 9.07
CA ILE A 460 13.20 -22.74 10.48
C ILE A 460 13.89 -21.38 10.55
N ARG A 461 13.60 -20.61 11.60
CA ARG A 461 14.20 -19.32 11.93
C ARG A 461 14.65 -19.27 13.39
N ASN A 462 15.51 -18.32 13.71
CA ASN A 462 15.82 -17.99 15.10
C ASN A 462 14.59 -17.39 15.81
N LEU A 463 14.31 -17.88 17.02
CA LEU A 463 13.38 -17.30 17.98
C LEU A 463 14.20 -16.75 19.14
N GLY A 464 14.68 -15.51 18.99
CA GLY A 464 15.71 -14.95 19.86
C GLY A 464 17.09 -15.62 19.67
N PRO A 465 18.07 -15.27 20.52
CA PRO A 465 19.46 -15.73 20.39
C PRO A 465 19.61 -17.26 20.43
N ASP A 466 18.88 -17.93 21.31
CA ASP A 466 19.05 -19.37 21.57
C ASP A 466 17.96 -20.23 20.95
N GLY A 467 16.76 -19.67 20.77
CA GLY A 467 15.59 -20.40 20.32
C GLY A 467 15.48 -20.55 18.81
N ALA A 468 14.51 -21.38 18.40
CA ALA A 468 14.13 -21.59 17.02
C ALA A 468 12.62 -21.73 16.85
N THR A 469 12.12 -21.49 15.64
CA THR A 469 10.71 -21.69 15.29
C THR A 469 10.54 -22.03 13.82
N ASP A 470 9.53 -22.86 13.51
CA ASP A 470 9.07 -23.02 12.13
C ASP A 470 8.49 -21.67 11.62
N ALA A 471 8.66 -21.41 10.33
CA ALA A 471 8.04 -20.31 9.62
C ALA A 471 7.71 -20.75 8.18
N TYR A 472 6.78 -20.05 7.54
CA TYR A 472 6.32 -20.37 6.18
C TYR A 472 6.60 -19.22 5.23
N ARG A 473 7.01 -19.56 4.01
CA ARG A 473 7.27 -18.61 2.92
C ARG A 473 6.45 -19.03 1.71
N VAL A 474 5.93 -18.08 0.94
CA VAL A 474 5.22 -18.39 -0.31
C VAL A 474 6.20 -19.07 -1.27
N ALA A 475 5.85 -20.26 -1.75
CA ALA A 475 6.61 -21.02 -2.72
C ALA A 475 6.05 -20.83 -4.15
N ARG A 476 4.74 -20.57 -4.28
CA ARG A 476 4.10 -20.31 -5.57
C ARG A 476 2.81 -19.51 -5.39
N ARG A 477 2.48 -18.70 -6.38
CA ARG A 477 1.17 -18.03 -6.50
C ARG A 477 0.70 -18.01 -7.95
N TYR A 478 -0.60 -18.11 -8.20
CA TYR A 478 -1.18 -18.00 -9.55
C TYR A 478 -2.65 -17.58 -9.49
N ASP A 479 -3.15 -17.05 -10.59
CA ASP A 479 -4.56 -16.68 -10.78
C ASP A 479 -5.27 -17.60 -11.78
N GLU A 480 -6.59 -17.67 -11.66
CA GLU A 480 -7.44 -18.39 -12.61
C GLU A 480 -8.74 -17.62 -12.89
N VAL A 481 -9.22 -17.69 -14.13
CA VAL A 481 -10.55 -17.22 -14.49
C VAL A 481 -11.62 -18.25 -14.16
N ARG A 482 -12.81 -17.77 -13.79
CA ARG A 482 -14.00 -18.59 -13.57
C ARG A 482 -14.73 -18.83 -14.90
N ARG A 483 -15.17 -20.07 -15.12
CA ARG A 483 -15.96 -20.48 -16.29
C ARG A 483 -17.27 -21.15 -15.88
N TYR A 484 -18.26 -21.14 -16.77
CA TYR A 484 -19.55 -21.80 -16.58
C TYR A 484 -19.65 -23.07 -17.42
N ASN A 485 -19.90 -24.23 -16.80
CA ASN A 485 -20.13 -25.48 -17.52
C ASN A 485 -21.64 -25.67 -17.79
N PRO A 486 -22.12 -25.58 -19.04
CA PRO A 486 -23.52 -25.74 -19.37
C PRO A 486 -24.02 -27.18 -19.18
N ASN A 487 -23.14 -28.18 -19.27
CA ASN A 487 -23.52 -29.59 -19.14
C ASN A 487 -23.85 -29.96 -17.68
N THR A 488 -23.16 -29.36 -16.72
CA THR A 488 -23.38 -29.60 -15.29
C THR A 488 -24.15 -28.46 -14.61
N ALA A 489 -24.41 -27.37 -15.32
CA ALA A 489 -24.95 -26.12 -14.79
C ALA A 489 -24.18 -25.57 -13.58
N THR A 490 -22.85 -25.77 -13.57
CA THR A 490 -21.97 -25.34 -12.46
C THR A 490 -20.81 -24.50 -12.96
N SER A 491 -20.35 -23.56 -12.13
CA SER A 491 -19.11 -22.84 -12.41
C SER A 491 -17.88 -23.61 -11.96
N TYR A 492 -16.79 -23.54 -12.72
CA TYR A 492 -15.49 -24.13 -12.40
C TYR A 492 -14.36 -23.13 -12.67
N TYR A 493 -13.15 -23.46 -12.23
CA TYR A 493 -11.95 -22.69 -12.54
C TYR A 493 -11.04 -23.49 -13.46
N THR A 494 -10.31 -22.77 -14.31
CA THR A 494 -9.55 -23.34 -15.44
C THR A 494 -8.45 -24.32 -15.03
N GLY A 495 -7.96 -24.31 -13.79
CA GLY A 495 -6.95 -25.25 -13.28
C GLY A 495 -7.28 -26.74 -13.43
N ASN A 496 -8.55 -27.07 -13.71
CA ASN A 496 -9.03 -28.43 -13.89
C ASN A 496 -9.09 -28.89 -15.36
N ASP A 497 -8.75 -28.03 -16.34
CA ASP A 497 -8.79 -28.35 -17.78
C ASP A 497 -7.37 -28.53 -18.36
N PRO A 498 -6.97 -29.76 -18.73
CA PRO A 498 -5.65 -30.05 -19.30
C PRO A 498 -5.40 -29.43 -20.69
N ALA A 499 -6.44 -28.91 -21.38
CA ALA A 499 -6.30 -28.24 -22.68
C ALA A 499 -6.14 -26.71 -22.58
N SER A 500 -6.33 -26.11 -21.40
CA SER A 500 -6.35 -24.66 -21.24
C SER A 500 -5.04 -24.10 -20.67
N ASN A 501 -4.64 -22.91 -21.14
CA ASN A 501 -3.66 -22.03 -20.48
C ASN A 501 -4.17 -21.59 -19.09
N ALA A 502 -4.36 -22.52 -18.16
CA ALA A 502 -5.22 -22.39 -17.00
C ALA A 502 -4.73 -21.38 -15.94
N LYS A 503 -3.41 -21.29 -15.75
CA LYS A 503 -2.80 -20.48 -14.71
C LYS A 503 -2.26 -19.19 -15.30
N ILE A 504 -2.74 -18.07 -14.78
CA ILE A 504 -2.38 -16.72 -15.17
C ILE A 504 -1.53 -16.11 -14.05
N ASN A 505 -0.61 -15.21 -14.39
CA ASN A 505 0.31 -14.55 -13.47
C ASN A 505 1.09 -15.53 -12.57
N ASP A 506 1.29 -16.77 -13.04
CA ASP A 506 1.93 -17.84 -12.28
C ASP A 506 3.35 -17.44 -11.92
N THR A 507 3.65 -17.45 -10.63
CA THR A 507 4.94 -17.03 -10.09
C THR A 507 5.42 -18.05 -9.08
N SER A 508 6.61 -18.60 -9.30
CA SER A 508 7.28 -19.50 -8.35
C SER A 508 8.41 -18.79 -7.63
N TYR A 509 8.63 -19.10 -6.35
CA TYR A 509 9.61 -18.46 -5.49
C TYR A 509 10.63 -19.46 -4.95
N ALA A 510 11.88 -19.04 -4.88
CA ALA A 510 12.98 -19.75 -4.24
C ALA A 510 13.73 -18.83 -3.29
N TYR A 511 14.25 -19.39 -2.20
CA TYR A 511 15.00 -18.65 -1.19
C TYR A 511 16.33 -19.34 -0.92
N THR A 512 17.38 -18.54 -0.73
CA THR A 512 18.71 -19.03 -0.35
C THR A 512 19.10 -18.44 1.00
N ASN A 513 19.53 -19.31 1.92
CA ASN A 513 19.83 -19.01 3.32
C ASN A 513 18.62 -18.43 4.09
N ASP A 514 18.74 -18.37 5.42
CA ASP A 514 17.74 -17.75 6.28
C ASP A 514 18.17 -16.34 6.69
N LEU A 515 17.22 -15.41 6.76
CA LEU A 515 17.48 -14.02 7.10
C LEU A 515 17.99 -13.85 8.53
N THR A 516 17.69 -14.80 9.44
CA THR A 516 18.17 -14.74 10.82
C THR A 516 19.52 -15.44 11.02
N GLY A 517 20.03 -16.19 10.02
CA GLY A 517 21.24 -16.99 10.15
C GLY A 517 21.08 -18.37 10.78
N TYR A 518 19.85 -18.87 10.93
CA TYR A 518 19.61 -20.19 11.51
C TYR A 518 20.27 -21.31 10.68
N PRO A 519 20.78 -22.40 11.31
CA PRO A 519 20.98 -22.57 12.76
C PRO A 519 22.31 -22.03 13.26
N THR A 520 23.21 -21.66 12.35
CA THR A 520 24.64 -21.42 12.63
C THR A 520 24.88 -20.20 13.50
N TYR A 521 24.06 -19.16 13.35
CA TYR A 521 24.23 -17.88 14.04
C TYR A 521 23.08 -17.66 15.01
N SER A 522 23.39 -17.20 16.23
CA SER A 522 22.41 -16.97 17.28
C SER A 522 21.48 -15.78 16.97
N SER A 523 22.00 -14.73 16.36
CA SER A 523 21.24 -13.52 16.01
C SER A 523 21.75 -12.86 14.73
N THR A 524 20.99 -11.88 14.23
CA THR A 524 21.38 -11.04 13.08
C THR A 524 22.62 -10.18 13.36
N GLU A 525 22.93 -9.92 14.63
CA GLU A 525 24.07 -9.08 15.04
C GLU A 525 25.41 -9.78 14.87
N VAL A 526 25.44 -11.11 15.06
CA VAL A 526 26.66 -11.94 14.97
C VAL A 526 26.92 -12.50 13.57
N LEU A 527 26.07 -12.19 12.59
CA LEU A 527 26.27 -12.60 11.20
C LEU A 527 27.61 -12.06 10.65
N PRO A 528 28.40 -12.87 9.92
CA PRO A 528 29.63 -12.38 9.30
C PRO A 528 29.30 -11.41 8.16
N THR A 529 30.22 -10.49 7.86
CA THR A 529 30.04 -9.49 6.79
C THR A 529 29.86 -10.10 5.40
N SER A 530 30.35 -11.33 5.19
CA SER A 530 30.17 -12.12 3.98
C SER A 530 28.82 -12.84 3.90
N TYR A 531 27.99 -12.81 4.95
CA TYR A 531 26.70 -13.49 4.94
C TYR A 531 25.73 -12.81 3.97
N LEU A 532 25.24 -13.59 3.01
CA LEU A 532 24.25 -13.17 2.03
C LEU A 532 23.05 -14.12 2.11
N PHE A 533 21.85 -13.56 1.96
CA PHE A 533 20.64 -14.32 1.71
C PHE A 533 19.91 -13.72 0.50
N SER A 534 19.05 -14.51 -0.14
CA SER A 534 18.35 -14.03 -1.34
C SER A 534 16.98 -14.65 -1.52
N SER A 535 16.15 -13.94 -2.29
CA SER A 535 14.93 -14.46 -2.91
C SER A 535 15.05 -14.36 -4.42
N GLU A 536 14.47 -15.32 -5.11
CA GLU A 536 14.30 -15.33 -6.56
C GLU A 536 12.86 -15.70 -6.88
N TYR A 537 12.23 -14.97 -7.80
CA TYR A 537 10.95 -15.39 -8.36
C TYR A 537 11.04 -15.55 -9.87
N MET A 538 10.24 -16.45 -10.42
CA MET A 538 10.14 -16.74 -11.84
C MET A 538 8.69 -16.58 -12.29
N LEU A 539 8.47 -15.69 -13.26
CA LEU A 539 7.16 -15.46 -13.88
C LEU A 539 6.83 -16.59 -14.87
N GLY A 540 5.54 -16.77 -15.15
CA GLY A 540 5.06 -17.71 -16.16
C GLY A 540 5.55 -17.43 -17.60
N SER A 541 6.09 -16.23 -17.85
CA SER A 541 6.79 -15.84 -19.08
C SER A 541 8.21 -16.44 -19.19
N GLY A 542 8.76 -16.94 -18.08
CA GLY A 542 10.14 -17.43 -17.96
C GLY A 542 11.15 -16.39 -17.48
N GLN A 543 10.75 -15.12 -17.30
CA GLN A 543 11.60 -14.08 -16.71
C GLN A 543 11.82 -14.35 -15.21
N LYS A 544 13.06 -14.15 -14.74
CA LYS A 544 13.45 -14.32 -13.35
C LYS A 544 13.90 -13.02 -12.73
N VAL A 545 13.59 -12.81 -11.46
CA VAL A 545 14.07 -11.67 -10.68
C VAL A 545 14.66 -12.16 -9.36
N LYS A 546 15.93 -11.88 -9.15
CA LYS A 546 16.69 -12.24 -7.94
C LYS A 546 17.08 -11.01 -7.15
N ARG A 547 16.83 -11.03 -5.84
CA ARG A 547 17.21 -9.99 -4.87
C ARG A 547 18.12 -10.59 -3.82
N THR A 548 19.29 -9.99 -3.63
CA THR A 548 20.28 -10.45 -2.64
C THR A 548 20.47 -9.39 -1.58
N TYR A 549 20.60 -9.82 -0.34
CA TYR A 549 20.70 -8.98 0.85
C TYR A 549 21.93 -9.36 1.67
N ASN A 550 22.53 -8.39 2.34
CA ASN A 550 23.62 -8.62 3.29
C ASN A 550 23.10 -8.82 4.73
N LYS A 551 24.03 -9.02 5.68
CA LYS A 551 23.69 -9.20 7.10
C LYS A 551 22.87 -8.07 7.76
N LYS A 552 22.93 -6.85 7.22
CA LYS A 552 22.17 -5.70 7.70
C LYS A 552 20.79 -5.61 7.03
N MET A 553 20.39 -6.65 6.27
CA MET A 553 19.19 -6.70 5.44
C MET A 553 19.16 -5.61 4.36
N GLN A 554 20.31 -5.00 4.04
CA GLN A 554 20.43 -4.07 2.93
C GLN A 554 20.43 -4.86 1.62
N MET A 555 19.61 -4.44 0.65
CA MET A 555 19.61 -5.03 -0.69
C MET A 555 20.94 -4.71 -1.38
N VAL A 556 21.76 -5.71 -1.65
CA VAL A 556 23.06 -5.53 -2.33
C VAL A 556 22.95 -5.68 -3.84
N THR A 557 22.04 -6.54 -4.33
CA THR A 557 21.78 -6.70 -5.76
C THR A 557 20.30 -6.94 -6.05
N ALA A 558 19.84 -6.41 -7.18
CA ALA A 558 18.61 -6.79 -7.86
C ALA A 558 18.94 -7.14 -9.32
N GLU A 559 18.63 -8.36 -9.74
CA GLU A 559 18.94 -8.88 -11.07
C GLU A 559 17.66 -9.39 -11.75
N VAL A 560 17.36 -8.86 -12.93
CA VAL A 560 16.35 -9.41 -13.83
C VAL A 560 17.08 -10.24 -14.89
N THR A 561 16.68 -11.50 -15.09
CA THR A 561 17.18 -12.38 -16.15
C THR A 561 16.03 -12.75 -17.07
N THR A 562 16.16 -12.48 -18.36
CA THR A 562 15.13 -12.81 -19.35
C THR A 562 15.17 -14.28 -19.75
N SER A 563 14.16 -14.73 -20.50
CA SER A 563 14.13 -16.08 -21.08
C SER A 563 15.25 -16.36 -22.09
N SER A 564 15.87 -15.32 -22.67
CA SER A 564 17.06 -15.40 -23.52
C SER A 564 18.38 -15.37 -22.73
N ASN A 565 18.32 -15.37 -21.40
CA ASN A 565 19.45 -15.28 -20.48
C ASN A 565 20.21 -13.93 -20.50
N GLU A 566 19.67 -12.89 -21.14
CA GLU A 566 20.15 -11.52 -20.98
C GLU A 566 19.78 -11.01 -19.58
N LYS A 567 20.58 -10.10 -19.02
CA LYS A 567 20.39 -9.66 -17.64
C LYS A 567 20.52 -8.16 -17.47
N LYS A 568 19.72 -7.63 -16.56
CA LYS A 568 19.85 -6.27 -16.04
C LYS A 568 20.08 -6.36 -14.56
N ARG A 569 21.22 -5.83 -14.10
CA ARG A 569 21.64 -5.91 -12.70
C ARG A 569 21.80 -4.51 -12.13
N VAL A 570 21.21 -4.30 -10.96
CA VAL A 570 21.47 -3.13 -10.10
C VAL A 570 22.25 -3.63 -8.89
N THR A 571 23.41 -3.04 -8.63
CA THR A 571 24.24 -3.30 -7.45
C THR A 571 24.28 -2.05 -6.57
N TYR A 572 23.90 -2.20 -5.30
CA TYR A 572 23.91 -1.13 -4.31
C TYR A 572 25.26 -1.17 -3.59
N GLN A 573 26.16 -0.26 -3.96
CA GLN A 573 27.58 -0.34 -3.59
C GLN A 573 27.87 0.33 -2.24
N GLU A 574 27.23 1.45 -1.99
CA GLU A 574 27.46 2.30 -0.81
C GLU A 574 26.10 2.71 -0.23
N PHE A 575 26.05 2.84 1.09
CA PHE A 575 24.86 3.24 1.86
C PHE A 575 25.20 4.44 2.73
N ASP A 576 24.18 5.21 3.08
CA ASP A 576 24.30 6.32 4.00
C ASP A 576 24.70 5.83 5.41
N SER A 577 25.50 6.61 6.13
CA SER A 577 25.97 6.25 7.46
C SER A 577 24.89 6.33 8.53
N ASN A 578 23.91 7.22 8.36
CA ASN A 578 22.81 7.45 9.29
C ASN A 578 21.56 6.66 8.87
N PHE A 579 21.28 6.59 7.57
CA PHE A 579 20.14 5.84 7.02
C PHE A 579 20.62 4.50 6.46
N LYS A 580 20.66 3.46 7.30
CA LYS A 580 21.30 2.18 6.99
C LYS A 580 20.69 1.55 5.73
N THR A 581 19.42 1.77 5.41
CA THR A 581 18.81 1.16 4.22
C THR A 581 18.91 2.01 2.94
N LYS A 582 19.38 3.25 3.02
CA LYS A 582 19.38 4.19 1.88
C LYS A 582 20.71 4.18 1.13
N PRO A 583 20.73 3.77 -0.15
CA PRO A 583 21.95 3.71 -0.94
C PRO A 583 22.43 5.10 -1.35
N THR A 584 23.75 5.33 -1.37
CA THR A 584 24.37 6.57 -1.87
C THR A 584 25.03 6.37 -3.24
N LYS A 585 25.26 5.11 -3.64
CA LYS A 585 25.85 4.77 -4.94
C LYS A 585 25.31 3.44 -5.47
N LEU A 586 24.78 3.48 -6.69
CA LEU A 586 24.29 2.32 -7.43
C LEU A 586 25.11 2.12 -8.69
N LYS A 587 25.30 0.86 -9.08
CA LYS A 587 25.86 0.45 -10.37
C LYS A 587 24.80 -0.32 -11.15
N ILE A 588 24.52 0.09 -12.38
CA ILE A 588 23.56 -0.53 -13.30
C ILE A 588 24.33 -1.17 -14.44
N GLU A 589 24.04 -2.44 -14.73
CA GLU A 589 24.69 -3.22 -15.78
C GLU A 589 23.63 -3.88 -16.69
N ASP A 590 23.81 -3.71 -18.00
CA ASP A 590 23.14 -4.54 -19.00
C ASP A 590 24.13 -5.59 -19.48
N ILE A 591 23.74 -6.86 -19.40
CA ILE A 591 24.60 -8.03 -19.54
C ILE A 591 24.03 -8.93 -20.64
N THR A 592 24.86 -9.32 -21.60
CA THR A 592 24.48 -10.22 -22.68
C THR A 592 24.20 -11.63 -22.17
N SER A 593 23.57 -12.47 -23.00
CA SER A 593 23.33 -13.89 -22.70
C SER A 593 24.60 -14.69 -22.40
N GLY A 594 25.76 -14.26 -22.92
CA GLY A 594 27.09 -14.83 -22.64
C GLY A 594 27.74 -14.33 -21.34
N GLY A 595 27.08 -13.45 -20.59
CA GLY A 595 27.55 -12.94 -19.30
C GLY A 595 28.45 -11.70 -19.38
N THR A 596 28.65 -11.11 -20.55
CA THR A 596 29.45 -9.89 -20.71
C THR A 596 28.61 -8.64 -20.46
N ALA A 597 29.03 -7.79 -19.53
CA ALA A 597 28.43 -6.46 -19.36
C ALA A 597 28.85 -5.55 -20.52
N TYR A 598 27.89 -5.04 -21.29
CA TYR A 598 28.14 -4.16 -22.44
C TYR A 598 27.75 -2.71 -22.17
N ASN A 599 26.94 -2.48 -21.14
CA ASN A 599 26.62 -1.15 -20.62
C ASN A 599 26.82 -1.15 -19.11
N THR A 600 27.51 -0.14 -18.58
CA THR A 600 27.72 0.04 -17.14
C THR A 600 27.59 1.51 -16.78
N GLN A 601 26.65 1.81 -15.89
CA GLN A 601 26.34 3.17 -15.45
C GLN A 601 26.25 3.26 -13.93
N TYR A 602 26.36 4.47 -13.40
CA TYR A 602 26.36 4.76 -11.98
C TYR A 602 25.35 5.85 -11.64
N ILE A 603 24.67 5.69 -10.50
CA ILE A 603 23.80 6.71 -9.92
C ILE A 603 24.34 7.05 -8.53
N GLY A 604 24.49 8.35 -8.26
CA GLY A 604 24.82 8.87 -6.93
C GLY A 604 23.61 9.54 -6.29
N GLN A 605 23.46 9.36 -4.98
CA GLN A 605 22.36 9.93 -4.19
C GLN A 605 22.90 10.52 -2.88
N THR A 606 22.29 11.60 -2.42
CA THR A 606 22.49 12.15 -1.08
C THR A 606 21.15 12.41 -0.40
N TYR A 607 21.15 12.44 0.92
CA TYR A 607 19.94 12.58 1.73
C TYR A 607 20.04 13.77 2.69
N THR A 608 18.90 14.34 3.06
CA THR A 608 18.79 15.32 4.13
C THR A 608 19.01 14.66 5.49
N ASP A 609 19.17 15.47 6.54
CA ASP A 609 19.32 15.03 7.93
C ASP A 609 18.11 14.22 8.48
N TRP A 610 16.94 14.38 7.88
CA TRP A 610 15.72 13.60 8.17
C TRP A 610 15.47 12.46 7.18
N GLY A 611 16.32 12.31 6.15
CA GLY A 611 16.31 11.18 5.22
C GLY A 611 15.61 11.45 3.88
N GLY A 612 15.11 12.65 3.64
CA GLY A 612 14.59 13.05 2.32
C GLY A 612 15.67 13.01 1.25
N LEU A 613 15.30 12.78 -0.01
CA LEU A 613 16.27 12.80 -1.11
C LEU A 613 16.76 14.24 -1.33
N GLN A 614 18.05 14.52 -1.14
CA GLN A 614 18.63 15.84 -1.32
C GLN A 614 19.21 16.03 -2.73
N SER A 615 19.80 14.98 -3.31
CA SER A 615 20.26 15.01 -4.69
C SER A 615 20.29 13.62 -5.34
N ILE A 616 20.19 13.58 -6.66
CA ILE A 616 20.34 12.38 -7.47
C ILE A 616 20.98 12.69 -8.82
N THR A 617 21.93 11.86 -9.25
CA THR A 617 22.49 11.96 -10.62
C THR A 617 21.62 11.20 -11.62
N GLN A 618 21.64 11.62 -12.89
CA GLN A 618 21.28 10.70 -13.98
C GLN A 618 22.21 9.47 -13.99
N PRO A 619 21.88 8.39 -14.71
CA PRO A 619 22.82 7.30 -14.95
C PRO A 619 24.04 7.79 -15.74
N LEU A 620 25.24 7.66 -15.17
CA LEU A 620 26.49 8.15 -15.74
C LEU A 620 27.48 7.02 -16.02
N THR A 621 28.26 7.11 -17.09
CA THR A 621 29.43 6.23 -17.28
C THR A 621 30.45 6.42 -16.14
N SER A 622 31.35 5.45 -15.95
CA SER A 622 32.40 5.56 -14.92
C SER A 622 33.21 6.86 -15.05
N THR A 623 33.61 7.23 -16.27
CA THR A 623 34.39 8.46 -16.53
C THR A 623 33.62 9.72 -16.15
N GLN A 624 32.33 9.79 -16.50
CA GLN A 624 31.47 10.93 -16.14
C GLN A 624 31.23 11.01 -14.64
N TYR A 625 31.02 9.87 -13.97
CA TYR A 625 30.75 9.81 -12.53
C TYR A 625 31.95 10.27 -11.69
N GLN A 626 33.18 9.96 -12.13
CA GLN A 626 34.41 10.37 -11.44
C GLN A 626 34.80 11.84 -11.72
N ASN A 627 34.29 12.44 -12.79
CA ASN A 627 34.55 13.85 -13.08
C ASN A 627 33.55 14.75 -12.34
N ALA A 628 33.98 15.43 -11.29
CA ALA A 628 33.11 16.24 -10.43
C ALA A 628 32.32 17.33 -11.19
N ALA A 629 32.96 18.03 -12.14
CA ALA A 629 32.32 19.07 -12.93
C ALA A 629 31.22 18.51 -13.84
N THR A 630 31.49 17.39 -14.50
CA THR A 630 30.49 16.69 -15.33
C THR A 630 29.37 16.16 -14.46
N LYS A 631 29.69 15.45 -13.37
CA LYS A 631 28.69 14.91 -12.44
C LYS A 631 27.72 15.99 -11.97
N ALA A 632 28.22 17.18 -11.59
CA ALA A 632 27.38 18.30 -11.15
C ALA A 632 26.34 18.72 -12.22
N LEU A 633 26.70 18.70 -13.50
CA LEU A 633 25.78 19.03 -14.61
C LEU A 633 24.68 17.97 -14.84
N TYR A 634 24.82 16.76 -14.30
CA TYR A 634 23.82 15.69 -14.39
C TYR A 634 23.14 15.39 -13.06
N THR A 635 23.35 16.22 -12.05
CA THR A 635 22.71 16.12 -10.73
C THR A 635 21.45 16.96 -10.69
N THR A 636 20.35 16.36 -10.22
CA THR A 636 19.15 17.08 -9.77
C THR A 636 19.25 17.27 -8.25
N SER A 637 19.02 18.49 -7.75
CA SER A 637 18.98 18.80 -6.32
C SER A 637 17.56 19.17 -5.86
N PHE A 638 17.28 18.92 -4.58
CA PHE A 638 15.99 19.18 -3.94
C PHE A 638 16.20 19.91 -2.61
N THR A 639 15.38 20.93 -2.37
CA THR A 639 15.32 21.69 -1.12
C THR A 639 13.91 21.59 -0.57
N TYR A 640 13.78 21.51 0.76
CA TYR A 640 12.51 21.30 1.45
C TYR A 640 12.31 22.37 2.52
N GLU A 641 11.05 22.69 2.84
CA GLU A 641 10.75 23.48 4.03
C GLU A 641 10.90 22.62 5.31
N PRO A 642 11.27 23.23 6.45
CA PRO A 642 11.70 22.48 7.63
C PRO A 642 10.60 21.81 8.46
N THR A 643 9.35 22.27 8.37
CA THR A 643 8.23 21.84 9.24
C THR A 643 7.51 20.61 8.70
N TYR A 644 6.95 20.67 7.49
CA TYR A 644 6.17 19.59 6.86
C TYR A 644 6.98 18.80 5.82
N LYS A 645 8.28 19.14 5.66
CA LYS A 645 9.23 18.52 4.74
C LYS A 645 8.76 18.54 3.27
N MET A 646 7.98 19.55 2.87
CA MET A 646 7.51 19.71 1.50
C MET A 646 8.57 20.35 0.60
N LEU A 647 8.59 19.97 -0.68
CA LEU A 647 9.55 20.46 -1.66
C LEU A 647 9.37 21.98 -1.90
N THR A 648 10.40 22.78 -1.62
CA THR A 648 10.42 24.23 -1.91
C THR A 648 11.21 24.56 -3.16
N GLN A 649 12.17 23.72 -3.55
CA GLN A 649 12.95 23.95 -4.76
C GLN A 649 13.45 22.65 -5.38
N LYS A 650 13.46 22.60 -6.71
CA LYS A 650 14.11 21.55 -7.50
C LYS A 650 14.93 22.18 -8.59
N GLN A 651 16.20 21.80 -8.71
CA GLN A 651 17.12 22.36 -9.69
C GLN A 651 17.82 21.27 -10.50
N TRP A 652 17.98 21.51 -11.80
CA TRP A 652 18.69 20.61 -12.71
C TRP A 652 19.18 21.36 -13.95
N TYR A 653 20.26 20.89 -14.57
CA TYR A 653 20.72 21.47 -15.83
C TYR A 653 19.97 20.86 -17.01
N GLN A 654 19.48 21.71 -17.93
CA GLN A 654 19.04 21.28 -19.26
C GLN A 654 20.25 21.02 -20.17
N LYS A 655 21.28 21.85 -20.02
CA LYS A 655 22.59 21.82 -20.69
C LYS A 655 23.58 22.60 -19.82
N ALA A 656 24.87 22.49 -20.10
CA ALA A 656 25.94 23.02 -19.24
C ALA A 656 25.76 24.50 -18.81
N ALA A 657 25.22 25.36 -19.68
CA ALA A 657 25.02 26.78 -19.41
C ALA A 657 23.58 27.16 -19.00
N THR A 658 22.69 26.19 -18.77
CA THR A 658 21.27 26.46 -18.50
C THR A 658 20.79 25.61 -17.34
N LEU A 659 20.84 26.20 -16.14
CA LEU A 659 20.23 25.67 -14.93
C LEU A 659 18.75 26.03 -14.94
N LEU A 660 17.89 25.02 -14.81
CA LEU A 660 16.45 25.17 -14.63
C LEU A 660 16.13 25.04 -13.14
N THR A 661 15.16 25.81 -12.68
CA THR A 661 14.68 25.80 -11.30
C THR A 661 13.17 25.77 -11.28
N GLU A 662 12.60 24.90 -10.46
CA GLU A 662 11.21 24.96 -10.02
C GLU A 662 11.19 25.36 -8.55
N SER A 663 10.27 26.24 -8.14
CA SER A 663 10.15 26.68 -6.76
C SER A 663 8.71 26.75 -6.26
N TYR A 664 8.54 26.51 -4.97
CA TYR A 664 7.26 26.45 -4.28
C TYR A 664 7.36 27.24 -2.99
N THR A 665 6.30 27.98 -2.67
CA THR A 665 6.15 28.61 -1.35
C THR A 665 4.89 28.09 -0.68
N PHE A 666 4.87 28.11 0.64
CA PHE A 666 3.77 27.57 1.45
C PHE A 666 3.39 28.56 2.55
N ASP A 667 2.15 28.49 3.02
CA ASP A 667 1.73 29.18 4.23
C ASP A 667 2.13 28.41 5.50
N THR A 668 1.73 28.93 6.66
CA THR A 668 2.04 28.34 7.97
C THR A 668 1.40 26.97 8.20
N LEU A 669 0.34 26.62 7.46
CA LEU A 669 -0.34 25.32 7.50
C LEU A 669 0.15 24.36 6.40
N GLY A 670 1.13 24.79 5.61
CA GLY A 670 1.68 23.98 4.54
C GLY A 670 0.84 23.94 3.26
N ARG A 671 -0.07 24.89 3.06
CA ARG A 671 -0.80 25.04 1.80
C ARG A 671 0.06 25.80 0.80
N ILE A 672 0.10 25.38 -0.45
CA ILE A 672 0.92 26.03 -1.48
C ILE A 672 0.41 27.45 -1.75
N LEU A 673 1.29 28.44 -1.75
CA LEU A 673 0.97 29.85 -2.07
C LEU A 673 1.42 30.22 -3.48
N THR A 674 2.59 29.76 -3.90
CA THR A 674 3.08 29.96 -5.27
C THR A 674 3.79 28.73 -5.80
N TYR A 675 3.70 28.52 -7.11
CA TYR A 675 4.52 27.59 -7.88
C TYR A 675 5.12 28.33 -9.07
N THR A 676 6.45 28.39 -9.14
CA THR A 676 7.17 28.92 -10.29
C THR A 676 7.81 27.76 -11.04
N ASN A 677 7.47 27.60 -12.32
CA ASN A 677 8.00 26.52 -13.16
C ASN A 677 9.39 26.85 -13.73
N ALA A 678 9.99 25.90 -14.44
CA ALA A 678 11.31 26.07 -15.07
C ALA A 678 11.39 27.16 -16.15
N ALA A 679 10.25 27.63 -16.66
CA ALA A 679 10.15 28.75 -17.60
C ALA A 679 9.97 30.11 -16.89
N ASN A 680 10.04 30.13 -15.55
CA ASN A 680 9.83 31.31 -14.70
C ASN A 680 8.39 31.84 -14.69
N GLU A 681 7.42 31.00 -15.06
CA GLU A 681 5.99 31.32 -14.98
C GLU A 681 5.47 30.97 -13.58
N THR A 682 4.78 31.91 -12.92
CA THR A 682 4.33 31.73 -11.52
C THR A 682 2.82 31.59 -11.42
N THR A 683 2.37 30.44 -10.93
CA THR A 683 0.98 30.20 -10.52
C THR A 683 0.81 30.61 -9.05
N GLN A 684 -0.23 31.37 -8.75
CA GLN A 684 -0.56 31.84 -7.41
C GLN A 684 -1.79 31.13 -6.84
N TYR A 685 -1.80 30.90 -5.53
CA TYR A 685 -2.87 30.24 -4.80
C TYR A 685 -3.29 31.11 -3.61
N VAL A 686 -4.58 31.35 -3.45
CA VAL A 686 -5.14 32.13 -2.34
C VAL A 686 -6.21 31.32 -1.63
N TYR A 687 -6.11 31.25 -0.30
CA TYR A 687 -7.05 30.58 0.58
C TYR A 687 -7.71 31.62 1.49
N ALA A 688 -9.04 31.64 1.53
CA ALA A 688 -9.75 32.61 2.36
C ALA A 688 -11.14 32.11 2.76
N GLN A 689 -11.68 32.69 3.83
CA GLN A 689 -13.10 32.54 4.14
C GLN A 689 -13.90 33.59 3.39
N GLY A 690 -15.02 33.18 2.80
CA GLY A 690 -16.01 34.04 2.15
C GLY A 690 -17.41 33.77 2.68
N PRO A 691 -18.41 34.58 2.28
CA PRO A 691 -19.80 34.40 2.74
C PRO A 691 -20.41 33.07 2.31
N GLU A 692 -19.97 32.51 1.18
CA GLU A 692 -20.45 31.24 0.61
C GLU A 692 -19.68 30.01 1.14
N GLY A 693 -18.60 30.22 1.88
CA GLY A 693 -17.74 29.15 2.41
C GLY A 693 -16.24 29.42 2.22
N PHE A 694 -15.44 28.36 2.41
CA PHE A 694 -13.99 28.42 2.24
C PHE A 694 -13.65 28.45 0.74
N ARG A 695 -12.88 29.44 0.30
CA ARG A 695 -12.50 29.63 -1.10
C ARG A 695 -11.03 29.31 -1.35
N ILE A 696 -10.78 28.64 -2.48
CA ILE A 696 -9.45 28.43 -3.06
C ILE A 696 -9.44 29.09 -4.44
N GLU A 697 -8.56 30.05 -4.65
CA GLU A 697 -8.35 30.72 -5.93
C GLU A 697 -6.98 30.34 -6.49
N VAL A 698 -6.94 30.00 -7.77
CA VAL A 698 -5.71 29.68 -8.50
C VAL A 698 -5.62 30.59 -9.71
N THR A 699 -4.53 31.36 -9.78
CA THR A 699 -4.28 32.30 -10.88
C THR A 699 -3.01 31.88 -11.61
N LYS A 700 -3.13 31.64 -12.91
CA LYS A 700 -2.04 31.19 -13.78
C LYS A 700 -1.80 32.19 -14.91
N PRO A 701 -0.54 32.58 -15.18
CA PRO A 701 -0.18 33.36 -16.36
C PRO A 701 -0.31 32.51 -17.63
N LEU A 702 -0.76 33.14 -18.70
CA LEU A 702 -0.84 32.59 -20.04
C LEU A 702 0.03 33.43 -20.99
N GLU A 703 0.16 32.98 -22.23
CA GLU A 703 0.84 33.74 -23.29
C GLU A 703 0.23 35.15 -23.47
N ASN A 704 1.03 36.09 -23.99
CA ASN A 704 0.62 37.47 -24.28
C ASN A 704 0.09 38.24 -23.05
N ASN A 705 0.64 38.01 -21.87
CA ASN A 705 0.24 38.65 -20.60
C ASN A 705 -1.22 38.39 -20.17
N LYS A 706 -1.85 37.34 -20.71
CA LYS A 706 -3.18 36.91 -20.26
C LYS A 706 -3.08 36.13 -18.95
N GLN A 707 -4.20 35.98 -18.24
CA GLN A 707 -4.29 35.17 -17.03
C GLN A 707 -5.53 34.29 -17.10
N ALA A 708 -5.39 33.04 -16.63
CA ALA A 708 -6.51 32.18 -16.29
C ALA A 708 -6.67 32.19 -14.77
N LYS A 709 -7.90 32.34 -14.28
CA LYS A 709 -8.20 32.24 -12.86
C LYS A 709 -9.34 31.26 -12.63
N SER A 710 -9.13 30.32 -11.72
CA SER A 710 -10.16 29.38 -11.26
C SER A 710 -10.42 29.57 -9.77
N VAL A 711 -11.68 29.60 -9.35
CA VAL A 711 -12.10 29.71 -7.95
C VAL A 711 -12.97 28.51 -7.59
N ARG A 712 -12.66 27.83 -6.50
CA ARG A 712 -13.49 26.78 -5.90
C ARG A 712 -13.95 27.21 -4.52
N ILE A 713 -15.24 27.03 -4.24
CA ILE A 713 -15.85 27.39 -2.96
C ILE A 713 -16.41 26.11 -2.33
N TYR A 714 -16.01 25.86 -1.09
CA TYR A 714 -16.43 24.74 -0.26
C TYR A 714 -17.43 25.26 0.76
N GLY A 715 -18.73 25.09 0.45
CA GLY A 715 -19.83 25.53 1.29
C GLY A 715 -20.34 24.46 2.27
N PRO A 716 -21.28 24.83 3.15
CA PRO A 716 -21.88 23.93 4.14
C PRO A 716 -22.64 22.74 3.51
N ASP A 717 -23.25 22.92 2.33
CA ASP A 717 -23.99 21.84 1.63
C ASP A 717 -23.07 20.72 1.15
N GLY A 718 -21.82 21.04 0.79
CA GLY A 718 -20.75 20.08 0.52
C GLY A 718 -19.98 19.66 1.78
N LYS A 719 -20.50 20.00 2.97
CA LYS A 719 -19.87 19.82 4.30
C LYS A 719 -18.43 20.33 4.35
N PHE A 720 -18.11 21.38 3.59
CA PHE A 720 -16.74 21.91 3.44
C PHE A 720 -15.70 20.91 2.89
N ALA A 721 -16.10 19.70 2.48
CA ALA A 721 -15.23 18.70 1.87
C ALA A 721 -15.30 18.74 0.33
N PHE A 722 -16.48 19.09 -0.21
CA PHE A 722 -16.75 19.09 -1.63
C PHE A 722 -17.07 20.51 -2.13
N PRO A 723 -16.52 20.94 -3.29
CA PRO A 723 -16.72 22.30 -3.78
C PRO A 723 -18.15 22.46 -4.33
N THR A 724 -18.94 23.34 -3.72
CA THR A 724 -20.33 23.61 -4.12
C THR A 724 -20.43 24.62 -5.26
N ILE A 725 -19.40 25.46 -5.44
CA ILE A 725 -19.33 26.44 -6.52
C ILE A 725 -17.94 26.39 -7.15
N SER A 726 -17.90 26.40 -8.48
CA SER A 726 -16.67 26.58 -9.27
C SER A 726 -16.85 27.75 -10.22
N LYS A 727 -15.86 28.63 -10.29
CA LYS A 727 -15.85 29.80 -11.18
C LYS A 727 -14.58 29.78 -12.02
N GLU A 728 -14.73 29.96 -13.32
CA GLU A 728 -13.62 30.09 -14.26
C GLU A 728 -13.66 31.47 -14.90
N TYR A 729 -12.51 32.13 -14.92
CA TYR A 729 -12.33 33.44 -15.53
C TYR A 729 -11.35 33.31 -16.69
N TYR A 730 -11.80 33.67 -17.89
CA TYR A 730 -10.99 33.60 -19.10
C TYR A 730 -11.24 34.81 -20.00
N THR A 731 -10.34 35.01 -20.94
CA THR A 731 -10.46 36.04 -21.97
C THR A 731 -11.01 35.41 -23.24
N ASP A 732 -12.15 35.90 -23.75
CA ASP A 732 -12.74 35.41 -25.00
C ASP A 732 -11.93 35.84 -26.25
N SER A 733 -12.39 35.43 -27.45
CA SER A 733 -11.78 35.79 -28.73
C SER A 733 -11.78 37.30 -29.02
N ASN A 734 -12.64 38.06 -28.33
CA ASN A 734 -12.79 39.51 -28.47
C ASN A 734 -12.03 40.29 -27.39
N ASN A 735 -11.21 39.60 -26.59
CA ASN A 735 -10.48 40.15 -25.44
C ASN A 735 -11.35 40.63 -24.26
N ASN A 736 -12.59 40.16 -24.14
CA ASN A 736 -13.41 40.42 -22.95
C ASN A 736 -13.12 39.41 -21.85
N LEU A 737 -13.14 39.86 -20.60
CA LEU A 737 -13.11 38.97 -19.43
C LEU A 737 -14.49 38.34 -19.25
N VAL A 738 -14.57 37.02 -19.30
CA VAL A 738 -15.78 36.24 -19.09
C VAL A 738 -15.65 35.44 -17.80
N GLU A 739 -16.73 35.39 -17.01
CA GLU A 739 -16.90 34.52 -15.85
C GLU A 739 -17.89 33.41 -16.20
N SER A 740 -17.47 32.15 -16.04
CA SER A 740 -18.37 31.00 -16.05
C SER A 740 -18.49 30.45 -14.64
N THR A 741 -19.72 30.25 -14.17
CA THR A 741 -20.01 29.68 -12.85
C THR A 741 -20.72 28.34 -13.01
N SER A 742 -20.30 27.35 -12.22
CA SER A 742 -20.98 26.07 -12.05
C SER A 742 -21.29 25.84 -10.58
N THR A 743 -22.52 25.41 -10.28
CA THR A 743 -22.95 25.00 -8.94
C THR A 743 -23.18 23.50 -8.88
N LYS A 744 -22.74 22.88 -7.78
CA LYS A 744 -22.74 21.42 -7.62
C LYS A 744 -23.42 20.99 -6.33
N THR A 745 -24.20 19.92 -6.42
CA THR A 745 -24.68 19.16 -5.24
C THR A 745 -24.00 17.81 -5.20
N TYR A 746 -24.00 17.16 -4.03
CA TYR A 746 -23.27 15.92 -3.81
C TYR A 746 -24.14 14.84 -3.17
N ASP A 747 -23.85 13.61 -3.55
CA ASP A 747 -24.13 12.45 -2.73
C ASP A 747 -23.10 12.41 -1.59
N LEU A 748 -23.52 12.77 -0.37
CA LEU A 748 -22.59 12.90 0.77
C LEU A 748 -22.17 11.54 1.33
N LEU A 749 -22.93 10.48 1.10
CA LEU A 749 -22.53 9.11 1.43
C LEU A 749 -21.28 8.70 0.64
N LEU A 750 -21.30 8.90 -0.68
CA LEU A 750 -20.25 8.48 -1.61
C LEU A 750 -19.20 9.55 -1.92
N GLY A 751 -19.51 10.83 -1.65
CA GLY A 751 -18.68 11.97 -2.02
C GLY A 751 -18.67 12.27 -3.53
N LEU A 752 -19.76 11.96 -4.23
CA LEU A 752 -19.86 12.06 -5.69
C LEU A 752 -20.83 13.16 -6.12
N VAL A 753 -20.57 13.82 -7.25
CA VAL A 753 -21.42 14.92 -7.77
C VAL A 753 -22.79 14.37 -8.14
N ARG A 754 -23.87 14.96 -7.61
CA ARG A 754 -25.25 14.60 -7.96
C ARG A 754 -25.84 15.50 -9.03
N THR A 755 -25.59 16.81 -8.96
CA THR A 755 -25.98 17.76 -10.01
C THR A 755 -24.85 18.71 -10.32
N ASP A 756 -24.80 19.17 -11.56
CA ASP A 756 -23.90 20.22 -12.04
C ASP A 756 -24.68 21.21 -12.90
N THR A 757 -24.87 22.43 -12.40
CA THR A 757 -25.66 23.47 -13.06
C THR A 757 -24.72 24.55 -13.58
N ASN A 758 -24.76 24.82 -14.88
CA ASN A 758 -23.91 25.83 -15.50
C ASN A 758 -24.47 27.26 -15.31
N SER A 759 -23.76 28.26 -15.85
CA SER A 759 -24.12 29.69 -15.72
C SER A 759 -25.44 30.08 -16.39
N GLU A 760 -25.94 29.24 -17.30
CA GLU A 760 -27.21 29.44 -18.01
C GLU A 760 -28.39 28.75 -17.28
N GLY A 761 -28.13 28.08 -16.15
CA GLY A 761 -29.12 27.32 -15.41
C GLY A 761 -29.34 25.90 -15.92
N ALA A 762 -28.62 25.48 -16.97
CA ALA A 762 -28.72 24.13 -17.53
C ALA A 762 -28.06 23.12 -16.56
N THR A 763 -28.81 22.09 -16.16
CA THR A 763 -28.39 21.14 -15.12
C THR A 763 -28.16 19.75 -15.66
N THR A 764 -26.98 19.18 -15.41
CA THR A 764 -26.67 17.76 -15.61
C THR A 764 -26.85 17.01 -14.29
N THR A 765 -27.54 15.87 -14.31
CA THR A 765 -27.79 15.04 -13.11
C THR A 765 -27.11 13.68 -13.24
N TYR A 766 -26.50 13.21 -12.16
CA TYR A 766 -25.79 11.93 -12.09
C TYR A 766 -26.46 11.01 -11.08
N SER A 767 -26.45 9.71 -11.37
CA SER A 767 -26.86 8.66 -10.44
C SER A 767 -25.78 7.59 -10.37
N TYR A 768 -25.67 6.94 -9.21
CA TYR A 768 -24.63 5.97 -8.92
C TYR A 768 -25.23 4.70 -8.31
N ASP A 769 -24.49 3.60 -8.39
CA ASP A 769 -24.73 2.42 -7.56
C ASP A 769 -23.96 2.49 -6.23
N ASP A 770 -24.16 1.49 -5.37
CA ASP A 770 -23.57 1.42 -4.03
C ASP A 770 -22.04 1.28 -4.02
N LEU A 771 -21.43 0.96 -5.18
CA LEU A 771 -19.97 0.96 -5.36
C LEU A 771 -19.43 2.33 -5.78
N GLY A 772 -20.30 3.27 -6.17
CA GLY A 772 -19.95 4.59 -6.66
C GLY A 772 -19.77 4.67 -8.18
N ARG A 773 -20.24 3.67 -8.93
CA ARG A 773 -20.16 3.67 -10.40
C ARG A 773 -21.38 4.39 -10.97
N VAL A 774 -21.18 5.18 -12.03
CA VAL A 774 -22.27 5.92 -12.69
C VAL A 774 -23.27 4.94 -13.30
N THR A 775 -24.56 5.12 -13.01
CA THR A 775 -25.69 4.36 -13.60
C THR A 775 -26.52 5.20 -14.57
N SER A 776 -26.51 6.53 -14.42
CA SER A 776 -27.25 7.45 -15.28
C SER A 776 -26.60 8.83 -15.32
N ILE A 777 -26.57 9.45 -16.50
CA ILE A 777 -26.25 10.87 -16.71
C ILE A 777 -27.39 11.50 -17.50
N ALA A 778 -28.20 12.33 -16.86
CA ALA A 778 -29.27 13.09 -17.50
C ALA A 778 -28.73 14.48 -17.87
N LEU A 779 -28.70 14.79 -19.17
CA LEU A 779 -28.25 16.07 -19.69
C LEU A 779 -29.39 17.10 -19.68
N PRO A 780 -29.09 18.40 -19.73
CA PRO A 780 -30.11 19.44 -19.85
C PRO A 780 -31.02 19.20 -21.06
N ALA A 781 -32.30 19.55 -20.93
CA ALA A 781 -33.21 19.51 -22.05
C ALA A 781 -32.75 20.48 -23.16
N TYR A 782 -32.97 20.10 -24.41
CA TYR A 782 -32.64 20.91 -25.58
C TYR A 782 -33.76 20.88 -26.61
N THR A 783 -33.88 21.95 -27.39
CA THR A 783 -34.83 22.03 -28.50
C THR A 783 -34.19 21.47 -29.77
N GLY A 784 -34.83 20.47 -30.39
CA GLY A 784 -34.39 19.89 -31.65
C GLY A 784 -34.64 20.79 -32.86
N GLU A 785 -34.10 20.43 -34.02
CA GLU A 785 -34.34 21.14 -35.29
C GLU A 785 -35.83 21.14 -35.71
N ASP A 786 -36.59 20.18 -35.20
CA ASP A 786 -38.04 20.06 -35.39
C ASP A 786 -38.87 20.95 -34.45
N GLY A 787 -38.21 21.74 -33.58
CA GLY A 787 -38.83 22.67 -32.64
C GLY A 787 -39.41 22.01 -31.38
N ASN A 788 -39.23 20.71 -31.19
CA ASN A 788 -39.67 20.01 -29.99
C ASN A 788 -38.56 19.97 -28.94
N ASP A 789 -38.92 19.96 -27.65
CA ASP A 789 -37.96 19.79 -26.56
C ASP A 789 -37.72 18.30 -26.29
N TYR A 790 -36.45 17.96 -26.04
CA TYR A 790 -35.98 16.60 -25.77
C TYR A 790 -35.15 16.54 -24.50
N THR A 791 -35.25 15.42 -23.79
CA THR A 791 -34.32 15.03 -22.73
C THR A 791 -33.45 13.87 -23.23
N MET A 792 -32.16 13.94 -22.89
CA MET A 792 -31.18 12.91 -23.23
C MET A 792 -30.59 12.34 -21.96
N THR A 793 -30.70 11.02 -21.78
CA THR A 793 -30.14 10.31 -20.64
C THR A 793 -29.21 9.20 -21.11
N GLN A 794 -27.95 9.26 -20.69
CA GLN A 794 -27.03 8.13 -20.85
C GLN A 794 -27.27 7.15 -19.71
N LYS A 795 -27.45 5.87 -20.01
CA LYS A 795 -27.69 4.79 -19.06
C LYS A 795 -26.52 3.82 -19.06
N TYR A 796 -26.21 3.31 -17.87
CA TYR A 796 -25.14 2.34 -17.65
C TYR A 796 -25.65 1.25 -16.68
N GLN A 797 -25.51 -0.01 -17.08
CA GLN A 797 -25.93 -1.16 -16.29
C GLN A 797 -24.78 -2.15 -16.16
N TYR A 798 -24.49 -2.57 -14.92
CA TYR A 798 -23.39 -3.46 -14.60
C TYR A 798 -23.94 -4.84 -14.20
N PHE A 799 -23.75 -5.82 -15.07
CA PHE A 799 -24.21 -7.18 -14.85
C PHE A 799 -23.03 -8.10 -14.51
N PRO A 800 -22.84 -8.44 -13.21
CA PRO A 800 -21.86 -9.43 -12.82
C PRO A 800 -22.34 -10.84 -13.19
N TYR A 801 -21.42 -11.80 -13.19
CA TYR A 801 -21.71 -13.21 -13.43
C TYR A 801 -22.38 -13.50 -14.78
N ARG A 802 -21.98 -12.80 -15.83
CA ARG A 802 -22.49 -12.98 -17.20
C ARG A 802 -21.44 -13.61 -18.11
N TYR A 803 -21.89 -14.25 -19.19
CA TYR A 803 -21.03 -14.73 -20.27
C TYR A 803 -21.65 -14.35 -21.60
N SER A 804 -20.83 -14.29 -22.66
CA SER A 804 -21.30 -14.01 -24.01
C SER A 804 -21.61 -15.29 -24.78
N ASN A 805 -22.71 -15.29 -25.54
CA ASN A 805 -23.05 -16.35 -26.49
C ASN A 805 -22.23 -16.26 -27.79
N TYR A 806 -21.51 -15.16 -28.00
CA TYR A 806 -20.72 -14.90 -29.20
C TYR A 806 -19.22 -15.18 -29.01
N TYR A 807 -18.82 -15.85 -27.92
CA TYR A 807 -17.41 -16.09 -27.67
C TYR A 807 -16.78 -17.09 -28.62
N ASP A 808 -15.53 -16.82 -28.98
CA ASP A 808 -14.65 -17.79 -29.60
C ASP A 808 -14.27 -18.94 -28.64
N ALA A 809 -13.59 -19.96 -29.17
CA ALA A 809 -13.17 -21.12 -28.39
C ALA A 809 -12.22 -20.78 -27.21
N ASN A 810 -11.49 -19.65 -27.25
CA ASN A 810 -10.59 -19.24 -26.16
C ASN A 810 -11.36 -18.60 -25.00
N ASN A 811 -12.32 -17.74 -25.35
CA ASN A 811 -13.12 -16.98 -24.38
C ASN A 811 -14.39 -17.73 -23.94
N THR A 812 -14.71 -18.87 -24.56
CA THR A 812 -15.95 -19.62 -24.31
C THR A 812 -16.23 -19.81 -22.82
N GLN A 813 -17.45 -19.47 -22.41
CA GLN A 813 -17.95 -19.69 -21.03
C GLN A 813 -17.18 -18.96 -19.91
N ILE A 814 -16.27 -18.03 -20.19
CA ILE A 814 -15.70 -17.17 -19.13
C ILE A 814 -16.84 -16.39 -18.48
N ILE A 815 -16.82 -16.32 -17.15
CA ILE A 815 -17.75 -15.51 -16.37
C ILE A 815 -17.13 -14.11 -16.21
N ASN A 816 -17.90 -13.08 -16.54
CA ASN A 816 -17.49 -11.70 -16.74
C ASN A 816 -18.45 -10.72 -16.07
N THR A 817 -18.02 -9.46 -16.00
CA THR A 817 -18.91 -8.32 -15.84
C THR A 817 -19.25 -7.76 -17.23
N VAL A 818 -20.55 -7.62 -17.52
CA VAL A 818 -21.04 -6.90 -18.71
C VAL A 818 -21.44 -5.49 -18.29
N LEU A 819 -20.81 -4.49 -18.90
CA LEU A 819 -21.26 -3.10 -18.87
C LEU A 819 -22.10 -2.85 -20.11
N GLU A 820 -23.41 -2.75 -19.92
CA GLU A 820 -24.33 -2.32 -20.96
C GLU A 820 -24.51 -0.80 -20.86
N SER A 821 -24.36 -0.10 -21.98
CA SER A 821 -24.57 1.35 -22.06
C SER A 821 -25.39 1.73 -23.27
N TYR A 822 -26.26 2.72 -23.11
CA TYR A 822 -27.10 3.25 -24.19
C TYR A 822 -27.54 4.68 -23.89
N ILE A 823 -28.04 5.36 -24.93
CA ILE A 823 -28.65 6.69 -24.83
C ILE A 823 -30.16 6.54 -24.95
N GLU A 824 -30.89 7.11 -24.01
CA GLU A 824 -32.34 7.26 -24.06
C GLU A 824 -32.68 8.71 -24.43
N LEU A 825 -33.33 8.89 -25.59
CA LEU A 825 -33.83 10.18 -26.06
C LEU A 825 -35.35 10.20 -25.91
N GLN A 826 -35.88 11.16 -25.17
CA GLN A 826 -37.31 11.27 -24.90
C GLN A 826 -37.80 12.67 -25.25
N LYS A 827 -38.90 12.74 -25.99
CA LYS A 827 -39.60 14.01 -26.25
C LYS A 827 -40.32 14.46 -24.98
N VAL A 828 -40.14 15.72 -24.59
CA VAL A 828 -40.75 16.27 -23.38
C VAL A 828 -42.27 16.18 -23.46
N GLY A 829 -42.89 15.53 -22.47
CA GLY A 829 -44.34 15.29 -22.40
C GLY A 829 -44.79 13.91 -22.88
N GLU A 830 -43.91 13.10 -23.48
CA GLU A 830 -44.20 11.71 -23.84
C GLU A 830 -43.73 10.73 -22.76
N SER A 831 -44.34 9.54 -22.69
CA SER A 831 -44.02 8.52 -21.68
C SER A 831 -42.93 7.52 -22.08
N PHE A 832 -42.49 7.54 -23.34
CA PHE A 832 -41.54 6.57 -23.89
C PHE A 832 -40.37 7.27 -24.55
N GLY A 833 -39.16 6.74 -24.34
CA GLY A 833 -37.93 7.17 -25.01
C GLY A 833 -37.51 6.19 -26.10
N THR A 834 -36.73 6.67 -27.06
CA THR A 834 -36.05 5.84 -28.07
C THR A 834 -34.62 5.56 -27.61
N THR A 835 -34.17 4.32 -27.77
CA THR A 835 -32.81 3.88 -27.41
C THR A 835 -31.86 4.01 -28.60
N TYR A 836 -30.68 4.58 -28.37
CA TYR A 836 -29.60 4.70 -29.35
C TYR A 836 -28.26 4.24 -28.78
N ASN A 837 -27.31 3.88 -29.66
CA ASN A 837 -25.94 3.54 -29.31
C ASN A 837 -25.83 2.44 -28.23
N LEU A 838 -26.66 1.40 -28.33
CA LEU A 838 -26.60 0.26 -27.41
C LEU A 838 -25.26 -0.48 -27.58
N GLN A 839 -24.53 -0.61 -26.48
CA GLN A 839 -23.20 -1.22 -26.44
C GLN A 839 -23.05 -2.13 -25.22
N ASN A 840 -22.44 -3.30 -25.40
CA ASN A 840 -21.98 -4.18 -24.32
C ASN A 840 -20.45 -4.24 -24.31
N GLN A 841 -19.84 -3.83 -23.20
CA GLN A 841 -18.42 -4.02 -22.94
C GLN A 841 -18.24 -5.12 -21.89
N ILE A 842 -17.56 -6.20 -22.25
CA ILE A 842 -17.52 -7.43 -21.43
C ILE A 842 -16.10 -7.63 -20.90
N TYR A 843 -15.94 -7.60 -19.58
CA TYR A 843 -14.64 -7.64 -18.91
C TYR A 843 -14.48 -8.87 -18.01
N ASP A 844 -13.30 -9.48 -18.04
CA ASP A 844 -12.96 -10.57 -17.11
C ASP A 844 -12.67 -10.05 -15.70
N GLY A 845 -12.42 -10.97 -14.76
CA GLY A 845 -12.12 -10.63 -13.35
C GLY A 845 -10.84 -9.81 -13.13
N PHE A 846 -10.00 -9.62 -14.15
CA PHE A 846 -8.83 -8.75 -14.09
C PHE A 846 -9.07 -7.36 -14.71
N GLY A 847 -10.32 -7.06 -15.09
CA GLY A 847 -10.70 -5.82 -15.74
C GLY A 847 -10.22 -5.74 -17.19
N ASN A 848 -9.95 -6.87 -17.82
CA ASN A 848 -9.54 -6.91 -19.21
C ASN A 848 -10.75 -7.11 -20.13
N PRO A 849 -10.91 -6.31 -21.19
CA PRO A 849 -11.99 -6.49 -22.16
C PRO A 849 -11.80 -7.84 -22.85
N ARG A 850 -12.83 -8.67 -22.85
CA ARG A 850 -12.88 -9.94 -23.59
C ARG A 850 -13.64 -9.79 -24.89
N GLN A 851 -14.66 -8.94 -24.88
CA GLN A 851 -15.47 -8.65 -26.06
C GLN A 851 -16.12 -7.27 -25.94
N VAL A 852 -16.27 -6.58 -27.05
CA VAL A 852 -17.10 -5.38 -27.18
C VAL A 852 -18.15 -5.65 -28.25
N GLN A 853 -19.41 -5.36 -27.97
CA GLN A 853 -20.54 -5.53 -28.87
C GLN A 853 -21.21 -4.17 -29.05
N THR A 854 -21.45 -3.76 -30.29
CA THR A 854 -22.22 -2.55 -30.61
C THR A 854 -23.41 -2.96 -31.46
N TYR A 855 -24.61 -2.53 -31.08
CA TYR A 855 -25.81 -2.83 -31.84
C TYR A 855 -25.99 -1.81 -32.97
N ASP A 856 -26.16 -2.31 -34.18
CA ASP A 856 -26.48 -1.59 -35.40
C ASP A 856 -27.87 -2.03 -35.87
N ASP A 857 -28.77 -1.08 -36.11
CA ASP A 857 -30.17 -1.39 -36.46
C ASP A 857 -30.31 -2.15 -37.78
N ASP A 858 -29.36 -1.97 -38.71
CA ASP A 858 -29.38 -2.59 -40.04
C ASP A 858 -28.67 -3.95 -40.05
N ASN A 859 -27.62 -4.11 -39.24
CA ASN A 859 -26.69 -5.25 -39.31
C ASN A 859 -26.64 -6.12 -38.04
N GLY A 860 -27.35 -5.75 -36.97
CA GLY A 860 -27.33 -6.44 -35.68
C GLY A 860 -26.08 -6.14 -34.87
N TRP A 861 -25.57 -7.14 -34.12
CA TRP A 861 -24.41 -6.95 -33.25
C TRP A 861 -23.08 -6.98 -34.02
N ALA A 862 -22.36 -5.86 -34.02
CA ALA A 862 -20.96 -5.76 -34.42
C ALA A 862 -20.05 -6.14 -33.25
N ILE A 863 -19.12 -7.08 -33.45
CA ILE A 863 -18.38 -7.74 -32.35
C ILE A 863 -16.87 -7.58 -32.50
N THR A 864 -16.19 -7.17 -31.44
CA THR A 864 -14.73 -7.18 -31.34
C THR A 864 -14.28 -8.10 -30.21
N ASP A 865 -13.39 -9.06 -30.49
CA ASP A 865 -12.88 -10.04 -29.54
C ASP A 865 -11.42 -9.79 -29.13
N TYR A 866 -11.09 -10.10 -27.88
CA TYR A 866 -9.78 -9.88 -27.29
C TYR A 866 -9.22 -11.14 -26.61
N ARG A 867 -7.89 -11.36 -26.67
CA ARG A 867 -7.23 -12.46 -25.93
C ARG A 867 -5.93 -12.00 -25.27
N TYR A 868 -5.53 -12.73 -24.23
CA TYR A 868 -4.40 -12.42 -23.36
C TYR A 868 -3.48 -13.62 -23.16
N ASP A 869 -2.22 -13.37 -22.84
CA ASP A 869 -1.24 -14.40 -22.48
C ASP A 869 -1.27 -14.77 -20.98
N LYS A 870 -0.33 -15.65 -20.57
CA LYS A 870 -0.22 -16.16 -19.19
C LYS A 870 0.23 -15.12 -18.16
N VAL A 871 0.73 -13.96 -18.58
CA VAL A 871 1.05 -12.84 -17.67
C VAL A 871 0.08 -11.68 -17.90
N ASN A 872 -1.09 -11.99 -18.45
CA ASN A 872 -2.24 -11.12 -18.60
C ASN A 872 -2.02 -9.92 -19.55
N ARG A 873 -1.20 -10.10 -20.60
CA ARG A 873 -0.94 -9.07 -21.63
C ARG A 873 -1.73 -9.36 -22.91
N PRO A 874 -2.20 -8.36 -23.66
CA PRO A 874 -2.98 -8.57 -24.88
C PRO A 874 -2.14 -9.22 -25.99
N ILE A 875 -2.68 -10.26 -26.64
CA ILE A 875 -1.99 -10.97 -27.76
C ILE A 875 -2.80 -11.02 -29.05
N TYR A 876 -4.08 -10.65 -29.00
CA TYR A 876 -5.00 -10.82 -30.11
C TYR A 876 -6.17 -9.82 -30.06
N VAL A 877 -6.56 -9.30 -31.22
CA VAL A 877 -7.84 -8.64 -31.48
C VAL A 877 -8.43 -9.17 -32.78
N LYS A 878 -9.75 -9.38 -32.81
CA LYS A 878 -10.53 -9.48 -34.04
C LYS A 878 -11.60 -8.40 -34.02
N ASP A 879 -11.62 -7.50 -35.01
CA ASP A 879 -12.66 -6.47 -35.13
C ASP A 879 -13.95 -6.98 -35.79
N ALA A 880 -14.94 -6.11 -35.89
CA ALA A 880 -16.26 -6.44 -36.43
C ALA A 880 -16.21 -6.78 -37.94
N GLU A 881 -15.27 -6.18 -38.67
CA GLU A 881 -14.97 -6.48 -40.08
C GLU A 881 -14.12 -7.75 -40.26
N SER A 882 -13.87 -8.50 -39.17
CA SER A 882 -13.06 -9.72 -39.15
C SER A 882 -11.57 -9.54 -39.46
N ASN A 883 -11.03 -8.32 -39.40
CA ASN A 883 -9.59 -8.10 -39.41
C ASN A 883 -8.99 -8.59 -38.10
N VAL A 884 -7.82 -9.22 -38.20
CA VAL A 884 -7.13 -9.81 -37.04
C VAL A 884 -5.79 -9.09 -36.81
N ALA A 885 -5.59 -8.64 -35.57
CA ALA A 885 -4.33 -8.12 -35.07
C ALA A 885 -3.73 -9.07 -34.03
N THR A 886 -2.44 -9.37 -34.15
CA THR A 886 -1.69 -10.19 -33.17
C THR A 886 -0.47 -9.47 -32.64
N TYR A 887 -0.19 -9.67 -31.36
CA TYR A 887 0.85 -8.96 -30.62
C TYR A 887 1.90 -9.94 -30.11
N SER A 888 3.16 -9.53 -30.15
CA SER A 888 4.27 -10.29 -29.59
C SER A 888 5.15 -9.40 -28.73
N TYR A 889 5.68 -9.99 -27.67
CA TYR A 889 6.52 -9.34 -26.67
C TYR A 889 7.95 -9.88 -26.76
N ASP A 890 8.92 -9.04 -26.47
CA ASP A 890 10.30 -9.45 -26.33
C ASP A 890 10.56 -10.12 -24.96
N PRO A 891 11.75 -10.72 -24.75
CA PRO A 891 12.10 -11.33 -23.46
C PRO A 891 12.15 -10.36 -22.27
N TRP A 892 12.20 -9.05 -22.53
CA TRP A 892 12.11 -7.97 -21.54
C TRP A 892 10.65 -7.56 -21.28
N GLU A 893 9.69 -8.30 -21.84
CA GLU A 893 8.26 -8.08 -21.74
C GLU A 893 7.79 -6.77 -22.41
N SER A 894 8.63 -6.17 -23.24
CA SER A 894 8.29 -4.98 -24.03
C SER A 894 7.62 -5.39 -25.34
N TRP A 895 6.65 -4.59 -25.80
CA TRP A 895 5.97 -4.83 -27.06
C TRP A 895 6.95 -4.75 -28.24
N ARG A 896 6.97 -5.79 -29.08
CA ARG A 896 7.97 -5.95 -30.14
C ARG A 896 7.40 -5.80 -31.55
N LYS A 897 6.22 -6.38 -31.81
CA LYS A 897 5.65 -6.44 -33.17
C LYS A 897 4.13 -6.59 -33.13
N LEU A 898 3.46 -5.89 -34.04
CA LEU A 898 2.07 -6.09 -34.45
C LEU A 898 2.05 -6.74 -35.84
N SER A 899 1.24 -7.79 -36.00
CA SER A 899 0.97 -8.38 -37.32
C SER A 899 -0.54 -8.31 -37.59
N MET A 900 -0.91 -7.83 -38.78
CA MET A 900 -2.31 -7.72 -39.20
C MET A 900 -2.60 -8.62 -40.38
N LEU A 901 -3.76 -9.26 -40.34
CA LEU A 901 -4.37 -9.98 -41.44
C LEU A 901 -5.72 -9.31 -41.71
N THR A 902 -5.87 -8.71 -42.88
CA THR A 902 -7.14 -8.15 -43.34
C THR A 902 -8.04 -9.30 -43.80
N GLY A 903 -9.29 -9.33 -43.33
CA GLY A 903 -10.29 -10.21 -43.93
C GLY A 903 -10.53 -9.80 -45.39
N ILE A 904 -10.65 -10.79 -46.29
CA ILE A 904 -11.14 -10.56 -47.66
C ILE A 904 -12.66 -10.61 -47.63
#